data_AF-A0A4R5EP97-F1
#
_entry.id   AF-A0A4R5EP97-F1
#
_cell.length_a   1.000
_cell.length_b   1.000
_cell.length_c   1.000
_cell.angle_alpha   90.00
_cell.angle_beta   90.00
_cell.angle_gamma   90.00
#
_symmetry.space_group_name_H-M   'P 1'
#
loop_
_entity.id
_entity.type
_entity.pdbx_description
1 polymer ?
#
loop_
_entity_poly.entity_id
_entity_poly.type
_entity_poly.pdbx_seq_one_letter_code
_entity_poly.pdbx_strand_id
1 'polypeptide(L)'
;MIHKKSILPNGIAVDQAASLPSARLGASQNASHSRGYGRRDARRKWGLHLVRRSRIFHFRRRWPENLRHLGAPAFLSVSLRTDVLSVAAARSCKLRAAVEEGERELIACLADRPVCAETTRSLLREMVRSAVQKMMEDLEAPVASTLDTERLPSIEAELREIKLALRQRDWSTAPAVAAPCVAGFEIQAQDLSQPAIARQLLLTRLRLLELEAEVEETCDDPLHLGRDLLAQHDLLPRRDALRPPMRLSEAVEKAADAAPASVEVKIRTVGVLALDHFGDIAMTTLTYGRVEEFLEFLWWLPKHWGKSHGKNRFNQEGRDLRPSEERILADERDAAIIEAVLADDSLSRPDKRRRLVDDLTPRLTDGYLIVQRDMFQRIVAAALGNRRVGRDLDDDERIVPSHKQLKDAIAKWHKNAKTSCGLPRRVSRPKRRRSWSIEHIAKLLLSPIYRGASSEKQRGRRARGRKRVIVRDALYWVPLIMITMGVRPEEILQLPLTAVVRRNGVYCIEVADTYSLLKNEQSRRSIPIPQLLLDLGFLQWVRFQIRQKEIWAFPEIPEDKSHDKKSQIFGGRLRNIFRTLKIECPHEDVYAMRRTLASKLLHAGVDTGVRQRILGHLEGTTVDRHYSDDGLLELKDMLDRVDYGIKVGREKGVGFPLITGCSALLLPTAAVDIELQDDAQIAGVRVADSDTGEILFEARLDGANLQAKSSLTDAPSRSAQECATQLVDLEMAYDLALPASEEAMRAFQHLLIFADEDQKNVTAKVRRPVISDPFAAVERQEEGLSGDLAPDAPSVRPQAARLPEEVGTSVGQTVLCVFPLRGAQRGDGQPRPGLVVGEKFLSGNRYLDIAQGASADAGLPRKHDLLLQTVEDLNTARLKTATCFDMRRRILVRAEDGSRVKGALGTLPKDARLRMNEVLLAAGDVAPVPACEVRVGRKETVVEIHRPKRLRQPEVY
;
A
#
# COMPACT_ATOMS: atom_id res chain seq x y z
N MET A 1 -7.13 51.05 -24.38
CA MET A 1 -5.68 51.35 -24.35
C MET A 1 -5.46 52.54 -23.40
N ILE A 2 -4.33 52.57 -22.65
CA ILE A 2 -3.56 53.78 -22.25
C ILE A 2 -4.33 54.91 -21.52
N HIS A 3 -3.98 55.41 -20.31
CA HIS A 3 -2.96 55.08 -19.31
C HIS A 3 -3.40 55.63 -17.94
N LYS A 4 -3.07 54.97 -16.82
CA LYS A 4 -3.02 55.61 -15.50
C LYS A 4 -1.74 56.45 -15.37
N LYS A 5 -1.81 57.60 -14.69
CA LYS A 5 -0.65 58.26 -14.04
C LYS A 5 -1.06 58.78 -12.66
N SER A 6 -0.31 58.39 -11.63
CA SER A 6 -0.32 58.99 -10.28
C SER A 6 1.11 59.13 -9.76
N ILE A 7 1.29 60.02 -8.77
CA ILE A 7 2.50 60.75 -8.36
C ILE A 7 2.54 60.73 -6.82
N LEU A 8 3.62 60.56 -6.07
CA LEU A 8 5.07 60.28 -6.31
C LEU A 8 5.50 59.35 -5.11
N PRO A 9 6.67 59.42 -4.41
CA PRO A 9 8.05 59.78 -4.75
C PRO A 9 9.08 58.66 -4.46
N ASN A 10 10.27 58.75 -5.06
CA ASN A 10 11.59 58.72 -4.39
C ASN A 10 12.68 58.54 -5.45
N GLY A 11 13.37 59.62 -5.78
CA GLY A 11 14.43 59.62 -6.79
C GLY A 11 15.77 59.11 -6.26
N ILE A 12 16.56 58.54 -7.16
CA ILE A 12 17.98 58.88 -7.37
C ILE A 12 18.17 58.82 -8.89
N ALA A 13 18.69 59.90 -9.48
CA ALA A 13 18.95 59.96 -10.90
C ALA A 13 20.09 59.01 -11.29
N VAL A 14 19.95 58.35 -12.43
CA VAL A 14 21.04 57.65 -13.11
C VAL A 14 21.51 58.56 -14.24
N ASP A 15 22.69 59.16 -14.09
CA ASP A 15 23.40 59.76 -15.21
C ASP A 15 24.91 59.77 -14.94
N GLN A 16 25.63 58.90 -15.65
CA GLN A 16 26.70 59.26 -16.59
C GLN A 16 27.41 57.99 -17.05
N ALA A 17 27.27 57.69 -18.35
CA ALA A 17 27.94 56.58 -19.02
C ALA A 17 28.91 57.11 -20.09
N ALA A 18 30.21 56.99 -19.84
CA ALA A 18 31.31 56.97 -20.80
C ALA A 18 32.55 56.48 -20.03
N SER A 19 33.35 55.50 -20.46
CA SER A 19 33.72 55.14 -21.83
C SER A 19 33.79 53.62 -22.08
N LEU A 20 33.58 53.23 -23.33
CA LEU A 20 33.76 51.86 -23.87
C LEU A 20 35.22 51.69 -24.38
N PRO A 21 35.70 50.46 -24.71
CA PRO A 21 35.25 49.73 -25.89
C PRO A 21 34.64 48.35 -25.58
N SER A 22 33.67 47.95 -26.40
CA SER A 22 33.10 46.59 -26.41
C SER A 22 33.78 45.70 -27.46
N ALA A 23 33.77 44.39 -27.23
CA ALA A 23 34.06 43.39 -28.25
C ALA A 23 32.92 42.37 -28.32
N ARG A 24 32.05 42.59 -29.30
CA ARG A 24 31.09 41.69 -29.96
C ARG A 24 31.03 40.23 -29.47
N LEU A 25 29.89 39.82 -28.91
CA LEU A 25 28.89 38.95 -29.57
C LEU A 25 27.69 38.73 -28.62
N GLY A 26 26.48 38.69 -29.16
CA GLY A 26 25.25 38.78 -28.37
C GLY A 26 24.66 37.45 -27.92
N ALA A 27 24.04 37.45 -26.75
CA ALA A 27 22.97 36.52 -26.35
C ALA A 27 22.01 37.27 -25.39
N SER A 28 20.71 36.99 -25.50
CA SER A 28 19.65 37.77 -24.87
C SER A 28 19.50 37.52 -23.37
N GLN A 29 18.82 38.46 -22.70
CA GLN A 29 18.23 38.22 -21.38
C GLN A 29 17.14 37.13 -21.45
N ASN A 30 16.73 36.62 -20.27
CA ASN A 30 15.70 35.60 -20.04
C ASN A 30 16.09 34.13 -20.32
N ALA A 31 16.79 33.52 -19.36
CA ALA A 31 16.75 32.06 -19.16
C ALA A 31 16.77 31.73 -17.65
N SER A 32 15.76 30.99 -17.20
CA SER A 32 15.63 30.47 -15.85
C SER A 32 16.70 29.40 -15.55
N HIS A 33 17.06 29.25 -14.27
CA HIS A 33 18.09 28.30 -13.85
C HIS A 33 17.73 26.84 -14.15
N SER A 34 18.58 26.16 -14.91
CA SER A 34 18.82 24.72 -14.75
C SER A 34 20.32 24.47 -14.53
N ARG A 35 20.67 23.46 -13.73
CA ARG A 35 22.05 23.21 -13.29
C ARG A 35 22.83 22.41 -14.34
N GLY A 36 23.68 23.08 -15.10
CA GLY A 36 24.80 22.46 -15.82
C GLY A 36 26.12 22.63 -15.06
N TYR A 37 26.89 21.55 -14.85
CA TYR A 37 28.22 21.60 -14.24
C TYR A 37 29.26 22.19 -15.21
N GLY A 38 29.36 23.52 -15.27
CA GLY A 38 30.46 24.23 -15.94
C GLY A 38 31.59 24.58 -14.97
N ARG A 39 32.85 24.27 -15.34
CA ARG A 39 34.03 24.70 -14.57
C ARG A 39 34.01 26.24 -14.42
N ARG A 40 33.98 26.73 -13.18
CA ARG A 40 34.09 28.16 -12.89
C ARG A 40 35.51 28.65 -13.14
N ASP A 41 35.61 29.74 -13.89
CA ASP A 41 36.87 30.42 -14.16
C ASP A 41 37.49 30.99 -12.87
N ALA A 42 38.76 30.68 -12.62
CA ALA A 42 39.36 30.74 -11.28
C ALA A 42 39.89 32.13 -10.86
N ARG A 43 39.72 33.16 -11.71
CA ARG A 43 40.43 34.46 -11.58
C ARG A 43 39.60 35.64 -11.06
N ARG A 44 38.46 35.42 -10.41
CA ARG A 44 37.75 36.46 -9.62
C ARG A 44 37.57 36.06 -8.14
N LYS A 45 38.67 36.11 -7.37
CA LYS A 45 38.65 35.99 -5.91
C LYS A 45 38.32 37.33 -5.23
N TRP A 46 37.05 37.74 -5.31
CA TRP A 46 36.47 38.72 -4.38
C TRP A 46 35.33 38.02 -3.64
N GLY A 47 35.28 38.17 -2.32
CA GLY A 47 34.24 37.53 -1.51
C GLY A 47 32.84 37.95 -1.99
N LEU A 48 31.92 36.99 -2.09
CA LEU A 48 30.56 37.12 -2.67
C LEU A 48 29.68 38.25 -2.09
N HIS A 49 30.15 38.95 -1.06
CA HIS A 49 29.43 39.97 -0.32
C HIS A 49 30.25 41.26 -0.15
N LEU A 50 31.35 41.49 -0.88
CA LEU A 50 32.13 42.74 -0.79
C LEU A 50 31.71 43.78 -1.83
N VAL A 51 31.46 45.01 -1.38
CA VAL A 51 31.17 46.18 -2.23
C VAL A 51 32.01 47.37 -1.75
N ARG A 52 32.71 48.07 -2.65
CA ARG A 52 33.47 49.29 -2.30
C ARG A 52 32.62 50.54 -2.54
N ARG A 53 32.60 51.48 -1.59
CA ARG A 53 31.99 52.82 -1.72
C ARG A 53 32.90 53.83 -1.03
N SER A 54 33.16 54.97 -1.66
CA SER A 54 33.96 56.06 -1.09
C SER A 54 35.27 55.59 -0.41
N ARG A 55 36.09 54.85 -1.17
CA ARG A 55 37.32 54.14 -0.75
C ARG A 55 37.16 52.99 0.27
N ILE A 56 36.10 52.95 1.08
CA ILE A 56 35.85 51.95 2.12
C ILE A 56 35.13 50.71 1.56
N PHE A 57 35.42 49.53 2.12
CA PHE A 57 34.70 48.29 1.84
C PHE A 57 33.47 48.10 2.76
N HIS A 58 32.39 47.58 2.18
CA HIS A 58 31.16 47.18 2.84
C HIS A 58 30.87 45.70 2.60
N PHE A 59 30.31 45.03 3.60
CA PHE A 59 29.65 43.75 3.46
C PHE A 59 28.20 43.95 3.03
N ARG A 60 27.77 43.32 1.93
CA ARG A 60 26.40 43.36 1.42
C ARG A 60 25.91 41.95 1.08
N ARG A 61 24.89 41.48 1.80
CA ARG A 61 24.22 40.18 1.58
C ARG A 61 22.71 40.36 1.48
N ARG A 62 22.03 39.55 0.67
CA ARG A 62 20.56 39.53 0.57
C ARG A 62 20.02 38.65 1.69
N TRP A 63 19.00 39.10 2.42
CA TRP A 63 18.35 38.27 3.43
C TRP A 63 17.56 37.10 2.78
N PRO A 64 17.44 35.93 3.45
CA PRO A 64 16.59 34.82 3.01
C PRO A 64 15.14 35.26 2.73
N GLU A 65 14.44 34.52 1.87
CA GLU A 65 13.03 34.78 1.51
C GLU A 65 12.14 34.85 2.75
N ASN A 66 12.25 33.83 3.61
CA ASN A 66 11.44 33.66 4.82
C ASN A 66 11.54 34.88 5.76
N LEU A 67 12.75 35.42 5.97
CA LEU A 67 12.97 36.60 6.81
C LEU A 67 12.49 37.89 6.13
N ARG A 68 12.56 37.99 4.79
CA ARG A 68 12.00 39.13 4.02
C ARG A 68 10.47 39.16 4.09
N HIS A 69 9.80 38.02 4.06
CA HIS A 69 8.34 37.94 4.29
C HIS A 69 7.93 38.37 5.71
N LEU A 70 8.83 38.24 6.68
CA LEU A 70 8.67 38.74 8.05
C LEU A 70 9.10 40.20 8.24
N GLY A 71 9.34 40.95 7.16
CA GLY A 71 9.63 42.39 7.18
C GLY A 71 11.12 42.76 7.24
N ALA A 72 12.05 41.82 7.14
CA ALA A 72 13.48 42.14 7.04
C ALA A 72 13.78 42.92 5.73
N PRO A 73 14.71 43.90 5.75
CA PRO A 73 15.06 44.67 4.55
C PRO A 73 15.62 43.77 3.45
N ALA A 74 15.60 44.22 2.19
CA ALA A 74 16.06 43.39 1.06
C ALA A 74 17.55 42.99 1.16
N PHE A 75 18.40 43.83 1.75
CA PHE A 75 19.84 43.60 1.92
C PHE A 75 20.33 44.02 3.31
N LEU A 76 21.15 43.18 3.93
CA LEU A 76 22.06 43.58 5.00
C LEU A 76 23.26 44.31 4.38
N SER A 77 23.59 45.50 4.87
CA SER A 77 24.72 46.31 4.37
C SER A 77 25.49 46.93 5.54
N VAL A 78 26.71 46.47 5.79
CA VAL A 78 27.54 46.86 6.95
C VAL A 78 28.88 47.41 6.46
N SER A 79 29.32 48.56 6.99
CA SER A 79 30.67 49.08 6.69
C SER A 79 31.74 48.25 7.40
N LEU A 80 32.75 47.79 6.66
CA LEU A 80 33.88 47.05 7.22
C LEU A 80 34.99 47.95 7.76
N ARG A 81 34.82 49.29 7.69
CA ARG A 81 35.75 50.31 8.21
C ARG A 81 37.21 50.04 7.85
N THR A 82 37.45 49.72 6.57
CA THR A 82 38.78 49.53 6.00
C THR A 82 38.71 49.71 4.47
N ASP A 83 39.78 50.23 3.90
CA ASP A 83 40.06 50.38 2.48
C ASP A 83 41.07 49.32 1.96
N VAL A 84 41.61 48.49 2.86
CA VAL A 84 42.54 47.40 2.56
C VAL A 84 41.77 46.11 2.27
N LEU A 85 41.98 45.55 1.08
CA LEU A 85 41.23 44.36 0.60
C LEU A 85 41.41 43.12 1.48
N SER A 86 42.64 42.77 1.87
CA SER A 86 42.91 41.57 2.67
C SER A 86 42.18 41.61 4.02
N VAL A 87 42.21 42.77 4.68
CA VAL A 87 41.50 43.05 5.94
C VAL A 87 39.97 43.03 5.71
N ALA A 88 39.48 43.62 4.63
CA ALA A 88 38.06 43.57 4.26
C ALA A 88 37.57 42.14 4.02
N ALA A 89 38.35 41.30 3.33
CA ALA A 89 38.02 39.90 3.08
C ALA A 89 37.98 39.09 4.38
N ALA A 90 38.97 39.24 5.26
CA ALA A 90 38.97 38.59 6.57
C ALA A 90 37.78 39.00 7.44
N ARG A 91 37.46 40.30 7.53
CA ARG A 91 36.29 40.82 8.24
C ARG A 91 34.98 40.33 7.61
N SER A 92 34.89 40.29 6.29
CA SER A 92 33.73 39.77 5.55
C SER A 92 33.47 38.29 5.80
N CYS A 93 34.50 37.45 5.95
CA CYS A 93 34.32 36.03 6.24
C CYS A 93 33.81 35.81 7.67
N LYS A 94 34.39 36.50 8.66
CA LYS A 94 33.92 36.45 10.06
C LYS A 94 32.47 36.94 10.19
N LEU A 95 32.14 38.06 9.54
CA LEU A 95 30.78 38.60 9.54
C LEU A 95 29.80 37.67 8.81
N ARG A 96 30.21 36.99 7.74
CA ARG A 96 29.35 36.00 7.07
C ARG A 96 29.01 34.82 7.98
N ALA A 97 30.00 34.26 8.70
CA ALA A 97 29.78 33.17 9.64
C ALA A 97 28.80 33.57 10.77
N ALA A 98 29.05 34.70 11.43
CA ALA A 98 28.19 35.21 12.49
C ALA A 98 26.75 35.51 12.00
N VAL A 99 26.58 36.01 10.77
CA VAL A 99 25.24 36.22 10.19
C VAL A 99 24.59 34.90 9.77
N GLU A 100 25.34 33.90 9.27
CA GLU A 100 24.82 32.55 8.95
C GLU A 100 24.43 31.74 10.20
N GLU A 101 25.05 32.04 11.35
CA GLU A 101 24.77 31.45 12.65
C GLU A 101 23.56 32.14 13.30
N GLY A 102 23.57 33.47 13.40
CA GLY A 102 22.42 34.25 13.87
C GLY A 102 21.18 34.10 12.97
N GLU A 103 21.32 33.86 11.66
CA GLU A 103 20.20 33.46 10.79
C GLU A 103 19.62 32.10 11.17
N ARG A 104 20.47 31.11 11.53
CA ARG A 104 20.02 29.78 11.96
C ARG A 104 19.33 29.85 13.32
N GLU A 105 19.88 30.60 14.27
CA GLU A 105 19.26 30.86 15.57
C GLU A 105 17.91 31.57 15.41
N LEU A 106 17.84 32.65 14.62
CA LEU A 106 16.56 33.32 14.32
C LEU A 106 15.56 32.37 13.67
N ILE A 107 15.97 31.56 12.69
CA ILE A 107 15.07 30.62 12.02
C ILE A 107 14.62 29.50 12.98
N ALA A 108 15.47 29.03 13.89
CA ALA A 108 15.10 28.08 14.93
C ALA A 108 14.10 28.70 15.93
N CYS A 109 14.39 29.87 16.51
CA CYS A 109 13.47 30.59 17.40
C CYS A 109 12.16 31.03 16.70
N LEU A 110 12.15 31.15 15.37
CA LEU A 110 10.94 31.40 14.58
C LEU A 110 10.16 30.11 14.27
N ALA A 111 10.81 28.96 14.27
CA ALA A 111 10.18 27.64 14.16
C ALA A 111 9.59 27.19 15.50
N ASP A 112 10.28 27.46 16.61
CA ASP A 112 9.83 27.25 17.99
C ASP A 112 8.84 28.33 18.48
N ARG A 113 8.11 28.98 17.58
CA ARG A 113 7.04 29.91 17.96
C ARG A 113 5.86 29.12 18.54
N PRO A 114 5.42 29.40 19.78
CA PRO A 114 4.28 28.69 20.39
C PRO A 114 2.95 28.98 19.67
N VAL A 115 2.87 30.07 18.88
CA VAL A 115 1.70 30.43 18.08
C VAL A 115 2.05 30.51 16.60
N CYS A 116 1.42 29.65 15.80
CA CYS A 116 1.54 29.66 14.35
C CYS A 116 0.91 30.93 13.74
N ALA A 117 1.51 31.45 12.67
CA ALA A 117 0.99 32.60 11.92
C ALA A 117 -0.40 32.35 11.26
N GLU A 118 -0.84 31.10 11.17
CA GLU A 118 -2.23 30.76 10.84
C GLU A 118 -3.17 30.98 12.02
N THR A 119 -2.80 30.50 13.20
CA THR A 119 -3.57 30.69 14.44
C THR A 119 -3.76 32.17 14.75
N THR A 120 -2.71 32.99 14.61
CA THR A 120 -2.82 34.46 14.77
C THR A 120 -3.78 35.08 13.74
N ARG A 121 -3.72 34.66 12.47
CA ARG A 121 -4.65 35.16 11.43
C ARG A 121 -6.10 34.78 11.72
N SER A 122 -6.34 33.54 12.15
CA SER A 122 -7.68 33.07 12.53
C SER A 122 -8.22 33.79 13.77
N LEU A 123 -7.38 34.06 14.78
CA LEU A 123 -7.76 34.84 15.97
C LEU A 123 -8.15 36.28 15.59
N LEU A 124 -7.32 36.98 14.81
CA LEU A 124 -7.60 38.35 14.36
C LEU A 124 -8.88 38.43 13.50
N ARG A 125 -9.09 37.44 12.63
CA ARG A 125 -10.32 37.29 11.85
C ARG A 125 -11.54 37.10 12.74
N GLU A 126 -11.44 36.28 13.78
CA GLU A 126 -12.54 36.03 14.71
C GLU A 126 -12.87 37.27 15.55
N MET A 127 -11.86 38.04 15.99
CA MET A 127 -12.06 39.35 16.63
C MET A 127 -12.85 40.31 15.74
N VAL A 128 -12.47 40.44 14.46
CA VAL A 128 -13.17 41.33 13.52
C VAL A 128 -14.58 40.82 13.22
N ARG A 129 -14.76 39.51 13.01
CA ARG A 129 -16.08 38.88 12.78
C ARG A 129 -17.02 39.13 13.95
N SER A 130 -16.55 38.88 15.18
CA SER A 130 -17.33 38.99 16.41
C SER A 130 -17.71 40.45 16.72
N ALA A 131 -16.76 41.39 16.60
CA ALA A 131 -17.03 42.80 16.84
C ALA A 131 -18.03 43.39 15.83
N VAL A 132 -17.87 43.10 14.52
CA VAL A 132 -18.81 43.58 13.50
C VAL A 132 -20.19 42.91 13.64
N GLN A 133 -20.26 41.63 13.99
CA GLN A 133 -21.55 40.99 14.33
C GLN A 133 -22.21 41.72 15.51
N LYS A 134 -21.47 42.02 16.57
CA LYS A 134 -22.01 42.73 17.73
C LYS A 134 -22.55 44.11 17.37
N MET A 135 -21.81 44.91 16.57
CA MET A 135 -22.30 46.20 16.07
C MET A 135 -23.63 46.07 15.31
N MET A 136 -23.81 44.99 14.55
CA MET A 136 -25.08 44.72 13.86
C MET A 136 -26.21 44.33 14.83
N GLU A 137 -25.91 43.51 15.84
CA GLU A 137 -26.88 43.11 16.87
C GLU A 137 -27.29 44.30 17.75
N ASP A 138 -26.36 45.19 18.10
CA ASP A 138 -26.59 46.42 18.85
C ASP A 138 -27.46 47.41 18.04
N LEU A 139 -27.26 47.53 16.72
CA LEU A 139 -28.12 48.33 15.81
C LEU A 139 -29.51 47.72 15.55
N GLU A 140 -29.63 46.39 15.59
CA GLU A 140 -30.91 45.68 15.40
C GLU A 140 -31.72 45.53 16.70
N ALA A 141 -31.10 45.82 17.85
CA ALA A 141 -31.77 45.76 19.14
C ALA A 141 -32.93 46.77 19.22
N PRO A 142 -34.06 46.41 19.83
CA PRO A 142 -35.15 47.36 20.06
C PRO A 142 -34.65 48.48 20.98
N VAL A 143 -34.76 49.73 20.52
CA VAL A 143 -34.30 50.93 21.24
C VAL A 143 -34.86 50.94 22.65
N ALA A 144 -34.00 50.71 23.64
CA ALA A 144 -34.35 50.91 25.04
C ALA A 144 -34.69 52.39 25.27
N SER A 145 -35.65 52.68 26.15
CA SER A 145 -36.12 54.04 26.42
C SER A 145 -35.08 54.96 27.08
N THR A 146 -33.87 54.47 27.30
CA THR A 146 -32.68 55.22 27.72
C THR A 146 -31.67 55.21 26.57
N LEU A 147 -31.44 56.37 25.96
CA LEU A 147 -30.26 56.60 25.12
C LEU A 147 -29.02 56.41 26.00
N ASP A 148 -28.18 55.42 25.71
CA ASP A 148 -26.92 55.15 26.42
C ASP A 148 -25.86 56.21 26.05
N THR A 149 -26.04 57.42 26.59
CA THR A 149 -25.16 58.58 26.37
C THR A 149 -23.73 58.38 26.88
N GLU A 150 -23.45 57.28 27.59
CA GLU A 150 -22.13 56.91 28.09
C GLU A 150 -21.33 55.99 27.14
N ARG A 151 -21.93 55.51 26.04
CA ARG A 151 -21.32 54.54 25.12
C ARG A 151 -20.14 55.11 24.34
N LEU A 152 -20.32 56.25 23.65
CA LEU A 152 -19.26 56.90 22.88
C LEU A 152 -18.05 57.32 23.75
N PRO A 153 -18.24 57.98 24.93
CA PRO A 153 -17.13 58.31 25.84
C PRO A 153 -16.34 57.08 26.34
N SER A 154 -17.00 55.93 26.50
CA SER A 154 -16.35 54.66 26.85
C SER A 154 -15.44 54.15 25.73
N ILE A 155 -15.92 54.18 24.47
CA ILE A 155 -15.13 53.83 23.28
C ILE A 155 -13.90 54.77 23.14
N GLU A 156 -14.09 56.08 23.35
CA GLU A 156 -12.99 57.06 23.35
C GLU A 156 -11.96 56.84 24.48
N ALA A 157 -12.38 56.30 25.63
CA ALA A 157 -11.48 55.93 26.72
C ALA A 157 -10.62 54.71 26.31
N GLU A 158 -11.23 53.62 25.85
CA GLU A 158 -10.50 52.44 25.34
C GLU A 158 -9.53 52.80 24.21
N LEU A 159 -9.93 53.68 23.28
CA LEU A 159 -9.07 54.18 22.20
C LEU A 159 -7.82 54.89 22.73
N ARG A 160 -7.96 55.71 23.79
CA ARG A 160 -6.83 56.42 24.40
C ARG A 160 -5.88 55.44 25.11
N GLU A 161 -6.40 54.45 25.82
CA GLU A 161 -5.60 53.42 26.48
C GLU A 161 -4.79 52.59 25.48
N ILE A 162 -5.41 52.09 24.41
CA ILE A 162 -4.71 51.31 23.38
C ILE A 162 -3.68 52.17 22.62
N LYS A 163 -4.01 53.44 22.32
CA LYS A 163 -3.05 54.40 21.73
C LYS A 163 -1.86 54.65 22.67
N LEU A 164 -2.06 54.67 23.99
CA LEU A 164 -1.00 54.82 24.99
C LEU A 164 -0.13 53.54 25.09
N ALA A 165 -0.74 52.37 25.20
CA ALA A 165 -0.03 51.08 25.24
C ALA A 165 0.85 50.87 23.99
N LEU A 166 0.33 51.15 22.79
CA LEU A 166 1.10 51.08 21.54
C LEU A 166 2.28 52.08 21.48
N ARG A 167 2.14 53.27 22.07
CA ARG A 167 3.23 54.27 22.16
C ARG A 167 4.31 53.83 23.15
N GLN A 168 3.91 53.32 24.31
CA GLN A 168 4.80 52.86 25.37
C GLN A 168 5.40 51.47 25.09
N ARG A 169 4.87 50.74 24.10
CA ARG A 169 5.20 49.34 23.78
C ARG A 169 4.87 48.38 24.92
N ASP A 170 3.80 48.67 25.65
CA ASP A 170 3.28 47.79 26.68
C ASP A 170 2.41 46.71 26.03
N TRP A 171 2.91 45.48 26.05
CA TRP A 171 2.26 44.30 25.47
C TRP A 171 1.38 43.55 26.48
N SER A 172 1.40 43.93 27.77
CA SER A 172 0.64 43.27 28.83
C SER A 172 -0.88 43.45 28.69
N THR A 173 -1.31 44.43 27.89
CA THR A 173 -2.71 44.73 27.55
C THR A 173 -3.29 43.80 26.48
N ALA A 174 -2.45 43.16 25.65
CA ALA A 174 -2.92 42.35 24.53
C ALA A 174 -3.72 41.09 24.91
N PRO A 175 -3.39 40.35 25.99
CA PRO A 175 -4.20 39.22 26.45
C PRO A 175 -5.62 39.63 26.87
N ALA A 176 -5.78 40.78 27.53
CA ALA A 176 -7.09 41.29 27.95
C ALA A 176 -7.97 41.65 26.74
N VAL A 177 -7.37 42.33 25.74
CA VAL A 177 -8.04 42.67 24.46
C VAL A 177 -8.45 41.42 23.66
N ALA A 178 -7.65 40.35 23.72
CA ALA A 178 -7.93 39.11 22.99
C ALA A 178 -8.86 38.14 23.76
N ALA A 179 -8.96 38.26 25.08
CA ALA A 179 -9.69 37.35 25.98
C ALA A 179 -11.06 36.85 25.47
N PRO A 180 -12.01 37.71 25.01
CA PRO A 180 -13.32 37.24 24.54
C PRO A 180 -13.25 36.35 23.28
N CYS A 181 -12.17 36.43 22.51
CA CYS A 181 -11.97 35.63 21.29
C CYS A 181 -11.00 34.45 21.48
N VAL A 182 -10.24 34.41 22.58
CA VAL A 182 -9.23 33.37 22.86
C VAL A 182 -9.86 32.05 23.33
N ALA A 183 -11.09 32.04 23.84
CA ALA A 183 -11.76 30.85 24.37
C ALA A 183 -11.91 29.67 23.38
N GLY A 184 -11.72 29.89 22.07
CA GLY A 184 -11.69 28.84 21.03
C GLY A 184 -10.29 28.47 20.50
N PHE A 185 -9.21 29.03 21.06
CA PHE A 185 -7.83 28.85 20.58
C PHE A 185 -6.91 28.41 21.73
N GLU A 186 -6.10 27.39 21.49
CA GLU A 186 -5.05 26.92 22.44
C GLU A 186 -3.84 27.85 22.44
N ILE A 187 -4.02 29.10 22.88
CA ILE A 187 -2.95 30.08 23.03
C ILE A 187 -2.82 30.45 24.51
N GLN A 188 -1.61 30.29 25.07
CA GLN A 188 -1.36 30.73 26.44
C GLN A 188 -1.39 32.26 26.51
N ALA A 189 -1.91 32.82 27.59
CA ALA A 189 -1.97 34.28 27.77
C ALA A 189 -0.58 34.96 27.67
N GLN A 190 0.49 34.23 28.00
CA GLN A 190 1.88 34.69 27.88
C GLN A 190 2.33 34.87 26.42
N ASP A 191 1.80 34.07 25.49
CA ASP A 191 2.18 34.12 24.07
C ASP A 191 1.52 35.28 23.33
N LEU A 192 0.31 35.68 23.76
CA LEU A 192 -0.39 36.86 23.24
C LEU A 192 0.39 38.16 23.50
N SER A 193 1.16 38.20 24.60
CA SER A 193 2.06 39.29 24.98
C SER A 193 3.35 39.35 24.17
N GLN A 194 3.60 38.42 23.23
CA GLN A 194 4.78 38.50 22.36
C GLN A 194 4.69 39.73 21.43
N PRO A 195 5.74 40.57 21.31
CA PRO A 195 5.64 41.88 20.62
C PRO A 195 5.11 41.85 19.18
N ALA A 196 5.33 40.75 18.45
CA ALA A 196 4.83 40.59 17.09
C ALA A 196 3.31 40.34 17.03
N ILE A 197 2.77 39.58 17.98
CA ILE A 197 1.36 39.18 18.07
C ILE A 197 0.58 40.29 18.78
N ALA A 198 1.05 40.74 19.95
CA ALA A 198 0.47 41.83 20.73
C ALA A 198 0.23 43.08 19.89
N ARG A 199 1.22 43.48 19.06
CA ARG A 199 1.08 44.62 18.17
C ARG A 199 -0.03 44.44 17.12
N GLN A 200 -0.22 43.23 16.58
CA GLN A 200 -1.29 42.97 15.61
C GLN A 200 -2.67 42.98 16.28
N LEU A 201 -2.79 42.38 17.46
CA LEU A 201 -4.01 42.38 18.28
C LEU A 201 -4.45 43.82 18.62
N LEU A 202 -3.54 44.61 19.19
CA LEU A 202 -3.81 46.00 19.60
C LEU A 202 -4.12 46.91 18.41
N LEU A 203 -3.42 46.77 17.27
CA LEU A 203 -3.74 47.53 16.05
C LEU A 203 -5.09 47.14 15.43
N THR A 204 -5.50 45.88 15.55
CA THR A 204 -6.79 45.41 15.04
C THR A 204 -7.93 45.86 15.95
N ARG A 205 -7.79 45.76 17.28
CA ARG A 205 -8.77 46.34 18.23
C ARG A 205 -8.88 47.85 18.08
N LEU A 206 -7.77 48.57 17.85
CA LEU A 206 -7.80 50.00 17.60
C LEU A 206 -8.71 50.37 16.42
N ARG A 207 -8.54 49.67 15.29
CA ARG A 207 -9.37 49.88 14.09
C ARG A 207 -10.84 49.47 14.29
N LEU A 208 -11.08 48.44 15.12
CA LEU A 208 -12.45 48.05 15.48
C LEU A 208 -13.12 49.10 16.35
N LEU A 209 -12.41 49.69 17.32
CA LEU A 209 -12.93 50.80 18.12
C LEU A 209 -13.15 52.09 17.31
N GLU A 210 -12.28 52.36 16.34
CA GLU A 210 -12.46 53.49 15.40
C GLU A 210 -13.72 53.27 14.53
N LEU A 211 -14.00 52.02 14.11
CA LEU A 211 -15.24 51.65 13.43
C LEU A 211 -16.47 51.66 14.36
N GLU A 212 -16.36 51.18 15.61
CA GLU A 212 -17.43 51.21 16.61
C GLU A 212 -17.87 52.66 16.87
N ALA A 213 -16.93 53.61 17.01
CA ALA A 213 -17.23 55.03 17.15
C ALA A 213 -17.95 55.61 15.91
N GLU A 214 -17.46 55.33 14.70
CA GLU A 214 -18.06 55.83 13.45
C GLU A 214 -19.50 55.30 13.27
N VAL A 215 -19.74 54.04 13.61
CA VAL A 215 -21.08 53.41 13.56
C VAL A 215 -22.04 54.03 14.58
N GLU A 216 -21.59 54.29 15.81
CA GLU A 216 -22.39 54.95 16.86
C GLU A 216 -22.68 56.43 16.55
N GLU A 217 -21.77 57.13 15.85
CA GLU A 217 -21.99 58.53 15.42
C GLU A 217 -22.94 58.65 14.22
N THR A 218 -22.90 57.70 13.28
CA THR A 218 -23.61 57.79 11.98
C THR A 218 -24.87 56.94 11.89
N CYS A 219 -24.96 55.87 12.70
CA CYS A 219 -25.95 54.79 12.59
C CYS A 219 -25.95 54.05 11.22
N ASP A 220 -24.86 54.15 10.44
CA ASP A 220 -24.71 53.46 9.14
C ASP A 220 -24.35 51.97 9.29
N ASP A 221 -24.60 51.17 8.24
CA ASP A 221 -24.35 49.72 8.24
C ASP A 221 -22.84 49.40 8.42
N PRO A 222 -22.43 48.69 9.50
CA PRO A 222 -21.04 48.35 9.75
C PRO A 222 -20.44 47.40 8.68
N LEU A 223 -21.26 46.71 7.87
CA LEU A 223 -20.79 45.98 6.69
C LEU A 223 -20.31 46.92 5.57
N HIS A 224 -20.84 48.15 5.50
CA HIS A 224 -20.43 49.16 4.54
C HIS A 224 -19.16 49.89 5.02
N LEU A 225 -19.21 50.48 6.22
CA LEU A 225 -18.09 51.21 6.82
C LEU A 225 -16.87 50.29 7.04
N GLY A 226 -17.09 49.11 7.63
CA GLY A 226 -16.05 48.12 7.93
C GLY A 226 -15.52 47.33 6.72
N ARG A 227 -15.95 47.63 5.50
CA ARG A 227 -15.69 46.81 4.29
C ARG A 227 -14.21 46.51 4.06
N ASP A 228 -13.34 47.50 4.18
CA ASP A 228 -11.90 47.34 3.94
C ASP A 228 -11.20 46.60 5.09
N LEU A 229 -11.72 46.71 6.31
CA LEU A 229 -11.24 45.95 7.46
C LEU A 229 -11.62 44.47 7.33
N LEU A 230 -12.88 44.18 6.98
CA LEU A 230 -13.37 42.82 6.70
C LEU A 230 -12.54 42.15 5.57
N ALA A 231 -12.29 42.87 4.48
CA ALA A 231 -11.50 42.37 3.36
C ALA A 231 -10.04 42.05 3.73
N GLN A 232 -9.42 42.83 4.63
CA GLN A 232 -8.07 42.57 5.14
C GLN A 232 -7.95 41.27 5.98
N HIS A 233 -9.07 40.77 6.50
CA HIS A 233 -9.14 39.57 7.34
C HIS A 233 -9.88 38.39 6.67
N ASP A 234 -9.92 38.37 5.32
CA ASP A 234 -10.56 37.32 4.50
C ASP A 234 -12.08 37.12 4.78
N LEU A 235 -12.77 38.17 5.24
CA LEU A 235 -14.22 38.19 5.45
C LEU A 235 -14.90 38.93 4.28
N LEU A 236 -16.05 38.40 3.83
CA LEU A 236 -16.90 39.09 2.87
C LEU A 236 -17.84 40.06 3.62
N PRO A 237 -18.09 41.27 3.10
CA PRO A 237 -19.05 42.21 3.69
C PRO A 237 -20.49 41.75 3.41
N ARG A 238 -20.93 40.69 4.09
CA ARG A 238 -22.26 40.07 4.00
C ARG A 238 -22.61 39.42 5.33
N ARG A 239 -23.87 39.51 5.75
CA ARG A 239 -24.41 38.88 6.97
C ARG A 239 -24.05 37.39 7.08
N ASP A 240 -24.16 36.63 5.99
CA ASP A 240 -23.82 35.19 5.98
C ASP A 240 -22.36 34.87 6.30
N ALA A 241 -21.44 35.80 6.06
CA ALA A 241 -20.01 35.62 6.34
C ALA A 241 -19.63 36.02 7.78
N LEU A 242 -20.54 36.66 8.52
CA LEU A 242 -20.38 36.98 9.94
C LEU A 242 -20.93 35.90 10.87
N ARG A 243 -21.77 34.98 10.38
CA ARG A 243 -22.28 33.84 11.16
C ARG A 243 -21.12 33.14 11.90
N PRO A 244 -21.30 32.73 13.17
CA PRO A 244 -20.23 32.08 13.93
C PRO A 244 -19.71 30.84 13.19
N PRO A 245 -18.40 30.54 13.27
CA PRO A 245 -17.84 29.39 12.60
C PRO A 245 -18.44 28.09 13.17
N MET A 246 -18.91 27.23 12.27
CA MET A 246 -19.49 25.93 12.62
C MET A 246 -18.58 25.15 13.58
N ARG A 247 -19.16 24.65 14.67
CA ARG A 247 -18.45 23.87 15.67
C ARG A 247 -18.22 22.43 15.24
N LEU A 248 -17.30 21.74 15.88
CA LEU A 248 -17.00 20.34 15.59
C LEU A 248 -18.22 19.43 15.80
N SER A 249 -18.99 19.63 16.89
CA SER A 249 -20.25 18.90 17.12
C SER A 249 -21.27 19.07 16.00
N GLU A 250 -21.56 20.33 15.61
CA GLU A 250 -22.45 20.68 14.50
C GLU A 250 -21.97 20.11 13.16
N ALA A 251 -20.65 20.13 12.91
CA ALA A 251 -20.04 19.59 11.70
C ALA A 251 -20.17 18.06 11.62
N VAL A 252 -20.13 17.36 12.76
CA VAL A 252 -20.33 15.92 12.84
C VAL A 252 -21.77 15.56 12.47
N GLU A 253 -22.77 16.22 13.06
CA GLU A 253 -24.18 15.96 12.77
C GLU A 253 -24.50 16.30 11.31
N LYS A 254 -24.11 17.49 10.82
CA LYS A 254 -24.31 17.87 9.41
C LYS A 254 -23.64 16.90 8.42
N ALA A 255 -22.47 16.35 8.76
CA ALA A 255 -21.80 15.36 7.94
C ALA A 255 -22.45 13.96 8.03
N ALA A 256 -23.06 13.63 9.17
CA ALA A 256 -23.81 12.40 9.40
C ALA A 256 -25.12 12.42 8.61
N ASP A 257 -25.93 13.48 8.73
CA ASP A 257 -27.22 13.64 8.05
C ASP A 257 -27.09 13.66 6.52
N ALA A 258 -25.99 14.23 6.00
CA ALA A 258 -25.67 14.23 4.58
C ALA A 258 -25.11 12.88 4.07
N ALA A 259 -24.96 11.88 4.93
CA ALA A 259 -24.35 10.59 4.60
C ALA A 259 -25.37 9.43 4.67
N PRO A 260 -25.22 8.38 3.83
CA PRO A 260 -26.05 7.19 3.96
C PRO A 260 -25.74 6.46 5.28
N ALA A 261 -26.73 5.83 5.89
CA ALA A 261 -26.64 5.14 7.20
C ALA A 261 -25.38 4.26 7.40
N SER A 262 -24.91 3.57 6.34
CA SER A 262 -23.65 2.79 6.34
C SER A 262 -22.34 3.58 6.61
N VAL A 263 -22.42 4.92 6.57
CA VAL A 263 -21.34 5.89 6.75
C VAL A 263 -21.62 6.78 7.95
N GLU A 264 -22.87 7.18 8.16
CA GLU A 264 -23.34 8.01 9.28
C GLU A 264 -22.75 7.53 10.61
N VAL A 265 -22.93 6.24 10.95
CA VAL A 265 -22.38 5.62 12.17
C VAL A 265 -20.86 5.81 12.27
N LYS A 266 -20.12 5.75 11.15
CA LYS A 266 -18.67 5.94 11.13
C LYS A 266 -18.28 7.40 11.30
N ILE A 267 -19.05 8.33 10.74
CA ILE A 267 -18.85 9.77 10.94
C ILE A 267 -19.08 10.11 12.41
N ARG A 268 -20.20 9.67 13.01
CA ARG A 268 -20.48 9.82 14.45
C ARG A 268 -19.35 9.21 15.30
N THR A 269 -18.87 8.00 14.95
CA THR A 269 -17.73 7.34 15.62
C THR A 269 -16.45 8.22 15.59
N VAL A 270 -16.11 8.80 14.44
CA VAL A 270 -14.93 9.67 14.29
C VAL A 270 -15.15 11.01 14.99
N GLY A 271 -16.39 11.51 15.00
CA GLY A 271 -16.80 12.71 15.72
C GLY A 271 -16.56 12.60 17.23
N VAL A 272 -16.94 11.48 17.84
CA VAL A 272 -16.64 11.20 19.28
C VAL A 272 -15.13 11.24 19.54
N LEU A 273 -14.32 10.62 18.68
CA LEU A 273 -12.86 10.63 18.82
C LEU A 273 -12.26 12.04 18.66
N ALA A 274 -12.80 12.82 17.73
CA ALA A 274 -12.36 14.19 17.47
C ALA A 274 -12.78 15.15 18.61
N LEU A 275 -13.98 14.97 19.17
CA LEU A 275 -14.47 15.76 20.32
C LEU A 275 -13.70 15.43 21.60
N ASP A 276 -13.32 14.17 21.83
CA ASP A 276 -12.46 13.77 22.95
C ASP A 276 -11.03 14.32 22.82
N HIS A 277 -10.52 14.45 21.59
CA HIS A 277 -9.16 14.91 21.32
C HIS A 277 -9.03 16.44 21.23
N PHE A 278 -9.96 17.13 20.58
CA PHE A 278 -9.91 18.58 20.33
C PHE A 278 -10.86 19.42 21.21
N GLY A 279 -11.85 18.81 21.84
CA GLY A 279 -13.02 19.52 22.36
C GLY A 279 -13.96 20.04 21.25
N ASP A 280 -15.01 20.75 21.65
CA ASP A 280 -16.00 21.34 20.73
C ASP A 280 -15.51 22.69 20.15
N ILE A 281 -14.41 22.63 19.40
CA ILE A 281 -13.76 23.79 18.79
C ILE A 281 -14.46 24.25 17.49
N ALA A 282 -14.26 25.52 17.14
CA ALA A 282 -14.64 26.05 15.84
C ALA A 282 -13.80 25.42 14.72
N MET A 283 -14.45 24.93 13.66
CA MET A 283 -13.78 24.19 12.57
C MET A 283 -12.76 25.02 11.78
N THR A 284 -12.80 26.34 11.88
CA THR A 284 -11.83 27.28 11.28
C THR A 284 -10.47 27.29 11.99
N THR A 285 -10.36 26.72 13.19
CA THR A 285 -9.12 26.64 13.99
C THR A 285 -8.27 25.41 13.67
N LEU A 286 -8.79 24.46 12.88
CA LEU A 286 -8.08 23.26 12.46
C LEU A 286 -6.97 23.60 11.46
N THR A 287 -5.73 23.27 11.83
CA THR A 287 -4.53 23.37 10.99
C THR A 287 -4.05 21.99 10.58
N TYR A 288 -3.19 21.91 9.55
CA TYR A 288 -2.60 20.65 9.09
C TYR A 288 -1.91 19.88 10.24
N GLY A 289 -1.12 20.58 11.09
CA GLY A 289 -0.38 19.98 12.20
C GLY A 289 -1.28 19.31 13.23
N ARG A 290 -2.32 20.02 13.72
CA ARG A 290 -3.29 19.46 14.69
C ARG A 290 -4.04 18.25 14.12
N VAL A 291 -4.26 18.20 12.80
CA VAL A 291 -4.88 17.04 12.15
C VAL A 291 -3.88 15.88 11.96
N GLU A 292 -2.59 16.14 11.69
CA GLU A 292 -1.55 15.08 11.70
C GLU A 292 -1.41 14.46 13.10
N GLU A 293 -1.38 15.28 14.15
CA GLU A 293 -1.36 14.86 15.57
C GLU A 293 -2.58 14.02 15.96
N PHE A 294 -3.80 14.42 15.56
CA PHE A 294 -5.01 13.63 15.76
C PHE A 294 -4.97 12.29 15.02
N LEU A 295 -4.44 12.25 13.80
CA LEU A 295 -4.29 11.00 13.06
C LEU A 295 -3.21 10.10 13.69
N GLU A 296 -2.17 10.65 14.32
CA GLU A 296 -1.22 9.89 15.14
C GLU A 296 -1.87 9.36 16.43
N PHE A 297 -2.69 10.17 17.11
CA PHE A 297 -3.52 9.74 18.25
C PHE A 297 -4.39 8.53 17.87
N LEU A 298 -5.11 8.61 16.74
CA LEU A 298 -5.92 7.49 16.21
C LEU A 298 -5.07 6.28 15.84
N TRP A 299 -3.86 6.48 15.32
CA TRP A 299 -2.94 5.40 14.96
C TRP A 299 -2.46 4.62 16.21
N TRP A 300 -2.34 5.29 17.35
CA TRP A 300 -2.04 4.65 18.64
C TRP A 300 -3.26 4.02 19.33
N LEU A 301 -4.49 4.33 18.92
CA LEU A 301 -5.69 3.83 19.60
C LEU A 301 -5.79 2.28 19.59
N PRO A 302 -6.18 1.62 20.71
CA PRO A 302 -6.35 0.17 20.77
C PRO A 302 -7.37 -0.36 19.77
N LYS A 303 -7.11 -1.49 19.11
CA LYS A 303 -7.98 -2.08 18.05
C LYS A 303 -9.41 -2.38 18.50
N HIS A 304 -9.66 -2.49 19.80
CA HIS A 304 -10.95 -2.84 20.40
C HIS A 304 -11.48 -1.76 21.36
N TRP A 305 -11.00 -0.51 21.21
CA TRP A 305 -11.53 0.66 21.90
C TRP A 305 -13.06 0.74 21.86
N GLY A 306 -13.66 1.30 22.91
CA GLY A 306 -15.10 1.42 23.09
C GLY A 306 -15.83 0.10 23.35
N LYS A 307 -15.16 -1.06 23.33
CA LYS A 307 -15.78 -2.38 23.62
C LYS A 307 -15.57 -2.87 25.05
N SER A 308 -14.69 -2.20 25.79
CA SER A 308 -14.31 -2.55 27.17
C SER A 308 -15.27 -2.00 28.23
N HIS A 309 -16.33 -1.31 27.80
CA HIS A 309 -17.30 -0.60 28.65
C HIS A 309 -18.13 -1.51 29.58
N GLY A 310 -18.01 -2.84 29.48
CA GLY A 310 -18.63 -3.81 30.39
C GLY A 310 -20.10 -4.16 30.09
N LYS A 311 -20.86 -3.25 29.47
CA LYS A 311 -22.26 -3.50 29.10
C LYS A 311 -22.35 -4.68 28.12
N ASN A 312 -23.22 -5.62 28.42
CA ASN A 312 -23.50 -6.79 27.61
C ASN A 312 -24.94 -7.25 27.85
N ARG A 313 -25.41 -8.31 27.16
CA ARG A 313 -26.80 -8.79 27.27
C ARG A 313 -27.25 -9.22 28.68
N PHE A 314 -26.32 -9.39 29.62
CA PHE A 314 -26.57 -9.79 31.01
C PHE A 314 -26.22 -8.69 32.03
N ASN A 315 -25.43 -7.69 31.65
CA ASN A 315 -25.06 -6.57 32.52
C ASN A 315 -25.29 -5.24 31.78
N GLN A 316 -26.24 -4.44 32.28
CA GLN A 316 -26.53 -3.09 31.76
C GLN A 316 -25.62 -2.03 32.40
N GLU A 317 -25.03 -2.33 33.57
CA GLU A 317 -24.07 -1.47 34.22
C GLU A 317 -22.72 -1.57 33.51
N GLY A 318 -22.14 -0.42 33.22
CA GLY A 318 -20.86 -0.33 32.56
C GLY A 318 -20.23 1.02 32.77
N ARG A 319 -18.92 1.08 32.56
CA ARG A 319 -18.14 2.30 32.70
C ARG A 319 -18.17 3.05 31.38
N ASP A 320 -18.41 4.34 31.44
CA ASP A 320 -18.09 5.21 30.32
C ASP A 320 -16.56 5.31 30.25
N LEU A 321 -16.01 5.07 29.07
CA LEU A 321 -14.57 5.03 28.81
C LEU A 321 -14.26 6.12 27.79
N ARG A 322 -13.37 7.04 28.12
CA ARG A 322 -12.90 8.01 27.13
C ARG A 322 -11.85 7.35 26.22
N PRO A 323 -11.90 7.58 24.90
CA PRO A 323 -10.89 7.05 23.97
C PRO A 323 -9.44 7.43 24.35
N SER A 324 -9.25 8.65 24.85
CA SER A 324 -7.99 9.17 25.41
C SER A 324 -7.49 8.35 26.61
N GLU A 325 -8.35 8.05 27.57
CA GLU A 325 -8.05 7.20 28.74
C GLU A 325 -7.70 5.76 28.32
N GLU A 326 -8.48 5.15 27.40
CA GLU A 326 -8.17 3.81 26.87
C GLU A 326 -6.81 3.77 26.16
N ARG A 327 -6.39 4.86 25.51
CA ARG A 327 -5.06 4.97 24.92
C ARG A 327 -3.98 5.02 25.99
N ILE A 328 -4.11 5.89 27.00
CA ILE A 328 -3.13 6.06 28.08
C ILE A 328 -2.89 4.74 28.81
N LEU A 329 -3.96 4.05 29.23
CA LEU A 329 -3.86 2.76 29.92
C LEU A 329 -3.19 1.66 29.06
N ALA A 330 -3.41 1.69 27.75
CA ALA A 330 -2.73 0.77 26.82
C ALA A 330 -1.25 1.14 26.61
N ASP A 331 -0.91 2.43 26.59
CA ASP A 331 0.46 2.93 26.45
C ASP A 331 1.30 2.61 27.69
N GLU A 332 0.75 2.79 28.90
CA GLU A 332 1.36 2.39 30.17
C GLU A 332 1.60 0.87 30.24
N ARG A 333 0.59 0.08 29.85
CA ARG A 333 0.69 -1.38 29.81
C ARG A 333 1.75 -1.86 28.81
N ASP A 334 1.74 -1.30 27.61
CA ASP A 334 2.71 -1.64 26.57
C ASP A 334 4.13 -1.21 26.97
N ALA A 335 4.29 -0.06 27.64
CA ALA A 335 5.58 0.38 28.19
C ALA A 335 6.14 -0.60 29.23
N ALA A 336 5.32 -1.05 30.18
CA ALA A 336 5.72 -2.04 31.18
C ALA A 336 6.10 -3.41 30.56
N ILE A 337 5.37 -3.85 29.52
CA ILE A 337 5.71 -5.05 28.74
C ILE A 337 7.06 -4.87 28.03
N ILE A 338 7.28 -3.71 27.40
CA ILE A 338 8.54 -3.40 26.70
C ILE A 338 9.71 -3.39 27.68
N GLU A 339 9.57 -2.77 28.84
CA GLU A 339 10.60 -2.75 29.88
C GLU A 339 10.93 -4.17 30.37
N ALA A 340 9.92 -4.96 30.72
CA ALA A 340 10.10 -6.34 31.18
C ALA A 340 10.77 -7.24 30.14
N VAL A 341 10.38 -7.14 28.86
CA VAL A 341 10.98 -7.95 27.78
C VAL A 341 12.39 -7.45 27.40
N LEU A 342 12.67 -6.15 27.54
CA LEU A 342 14.02 -5.64 27.32
C LEU A 342 14.99 -6.08 28.43
N ALA A 343 14.57 -6.03 29.69
CA ALA A 343 15.35 -6.42 30.87
C ALA A 343 15.58 -7.94 31.01
N ASP A 344 14.81 -8.77 30.30
CA ASP A 344 14.95 -10.23 30.32
C ASP A 344 16.16 -10.68 29.48
N ASP A 345 17.37 -10.64 30.04
CA ASP A 345 18.61 -11.02 29.35
C ASP A 345 18.70 -12.52 28.99
N SER A 346 17.72 -13.35 29.36
CA SER A 346 17.67 -14.76 28.95
C SER A 346 17.16 -14.97 27.51
N LEU A 347 16.45 -13.98 26.95
CA LEU A 347 15.82 -14.07 25.63
C LEU A 347 16.70 -13.49 24.50
N SER A 348 16.83 -14.25 23.41
CA SER A 348 17.45 -13.80 22.16
C SER A 348 16.73 -12.56 21.59
N ARG A 349 17.39 -11.79 20.71
CA ARG A 349 16.74 -10.65 20.03
C ARG A 349 15.51 -11.07 19.19
N PRO A 350 15.53 -12.18 18.43
CA PRO A 350 14.33 -12.74 17.80
C PRO A 350 13.22 -13.10 18.79
N ASP A 351 13.53 -13.69 19.95
CA ASP A 351 12.50 -14.08 20.93
C ASP A 351 11.92 -12.87 21.67
N LYS A 352 12.74 -11.87 22.01
CA LYS A 352 12.26 -10.55 22.48
C LYS A 352 11.30 -9.92 21.46
N ARG A 353 11.60 -10.01 20.16
CA ARG A 353 10.68 -9.56 19.09
C ARG A 353 9.38 -10.37 19.07
N ARG A 354 9.46 -11.71 19.12
CA ARG A 354 8.29 -12.62 19.12
C ARG A 354 7.37 -12.29 20.30
N ARG A 355 7.91 -12.25 21.51
CA ARG A 355 7.19 -11.93 22.75
C ARG A 355 6.51 -10.57 22.68
N LEU A 356 7.20 -9.53 22.21
CA LEU A 356 6.57 -8.22 21.97
C LEU A 356 5.44 -8.27 20.92
N VAL A 357 5.57 -9.06 19.86
CA VAL A 357 4.50 -9.22 18.85
C VAL A 357 3.24 -9.86 19.44
N ASP A 358 3.40 -10.78 20.39
CA ASP A 358 2.34 -11.58 21.01
C ASP A 358 1.74 -10.95 22.29
N ASP A 359 2.52 -10.21 23.08
CA ASP A 359 2.08 -9.59 24.34
C ASP A 359 1.54 -8.16 24.18
N LEU A 360 2.07 -7.36 23.23
CA LEU A 360 1.68 -5.95 23.08
C LEU A 360 0.22 -5.76 22.65
N THR A 361 -0.39 -4.69 23.15
CA THR A 361 -1.77 -4.30 22.84
C THR A 361 -1.90 -4.00 21.34
N PRO A 362 -2.76 -4.72 20.60
CA PRO A 362 -2.90 -4.51 19.17
C PRO A 362 -3.55 -3.16 18.89
N ARG A 363 -2.82 -2.26 18.23
CA ARG A 363 -3.29 -0.92 17.83
C ARG A 363 -3.98 -0.94 16.47
N LEU A 364 -4.54 0.20 16.07
CA LEU A 364 -5.27 0.39 14.82
C LEU A 364 -4.45 -0.02 13.58
N THR A 365 -5.08 -0.61 12.56
CA THR A 365 -4.35 -0.93 11.31
C THR A 365 -4.25 0.31 10.42
N ASP A 366 -3.10 0.55 9.79
CA ASP A 366 -2.84 1.68 8.89
C ASP A 366 -3.94 1.86 7.81
N GLY A 367 -4.41 0.76 7.22
CA GLY A 367 -5.51 0.80 6.23
C GLY A 367 -6.88 1.21 6.80
N TYR A 368 -7.11 1.05 8.11
CA TYR A 368 -8.31 1.55 8.80
C TYR A 368 -8.14 3.00 9.24
N LEU A 369 -6.92 3.45 9.55
CA LEU A 369 -6.63 4.87 9.79
C LEU A 369 -6.96 5.72 8.55
N ILE A 370 -6.65 5.23 7.35
CA ILE A 370 -7.06 5.89 6.09
C ILE A 370 -8.59 6.07 6.04
N VAL A 371 -9.36 5.05 6.45
CA VAL A 371 -10.83 5.15 6.51
C VAL A 371 -11.27 6.19 7.55
N GLN A 372 -10.63 6.25 8.73
CA GLN A 372 -10.93 7.28 9.75
C GLN A 372 -10.65 8.69 9.21
N ARG A 373 -9.49 8.89 8.58
CA ARG A 373 -9.10 10.13 7.90
C ARG A 373 -10.11 10.54 6.81
N ASP A 374 -10.65 9.59 6.05
CA ASP A 374 -11.68 9.88 5.04
C ASP A 374 -13.05 10.25 5.64
N MET A 375 -13.39 9.73 6.83
CA MET A 375 -14.58 10.18 7.56
C MET A 375 -14.36 11.57 8.16
N PHE A 376 -13.18 11.83 8.74
CA PHE A 376 -12.82 13.15 9.23
C PHE A 376 -12.79 14.19 8.11
N GLN A 377 -12.30 13.83 6.91
CA GLN A 377 -12.37 14.68 5.73
C GLN A 377 -13.81 15.12 5.40
N ARG A 378 -14.80 14.25 5.61
CA ARG A 378 -16.23 14.59 5.39
C ARG A 378 -16.75 15.59 6.43
N ILE A 379 -16.35 15.45 7.70
CA ILE A 379 -16.68 16.39 8.77
C ILE A 379 -16.10 17.78 8.44
N VAL A 380 -14.81 17.86 8.11
CA VAL A 380 -14.16 19.12 7.73
C VAL A 380 -14.78 19.72 6.45
N ALA A 381 -15.14 18.90 5.46
CA ALA A 381 -15.78 19.37 4.24
C ALA A 381 -17.24 19.84 4.46
N ALA A 382 -17.98 19.28 5.43
CA ALA A 382 -19.33 19.73 5.77
C ALA A 382 -19.33 21.13 6.39
N ALA A 383 -18.28 21.47 7.15
CA ALA A 383 -18.10 22.79 7.76
C ALA A 383 -17.44 23.82 6.82
N LEU A 384 -16.28 23.48 6.23
CA LEU A 384 -15.43 24.43 5.48
C LEU A 384 -15.63 24.36 3.95
N GLY A 385 -16.43 23.42 3.46
CA GLY A 385 -16.62 23.17 2.04
C GLY A 385 -15.40 22.55 1.35
N ASN A 386 -15.54 22.24 0.06
CA ASN A 386 -14.48 21.59 -0.72
C ASN A 386 -13.27 22.50 -1.00
N ARG A 387 -13.33 23.81 -0.71
CA ARG A 387 -12.25 24.76 -1.04
C ARG A 387 -11.00 24.62 -0.15
N ARG A 388 -11.08 23.96 1.01
CA ARG A 388 -9.94 23.66 1.91
C ARG A 388 -9.65 22.17 2.07
N VAL A 389 -10.46 21.31 1.45
CA VAL A 389 -10.38 19.85 1.61
C VAL A 389 -10.57 19.08 0.29
N GLY A 390 -10.63 19.78 -0.85
CA GLY A 390 -10.88 19.25 -2.17
C GLY A 390 -9.80 18.28 -2.67
N ARG A 391 -10.13 17.54 -3.73
CA ARG A 391 -9.19 16.60 -4.36
C ARG A 391 -8.07 17.33 -5.11
N ASP A 392 -8.37 18.50 -5.67
CA ASP A 392 -7.50 19.24 -6.58
C ASP A 392 -6.68 20.35 -5.91
N LEU A 393 -6.68 20.41 -4.57
CA LEU A 393 -5.78 21.27 -3.79
C LEU A 393 -4.36 20.72 -3.80
N ASP A 394 -3.39 21.63 -3.92
CA ASP A 394 -1.98 21.33 -3.68
C ASP A 394 -1.77 20.85 -2.23
N ASP A 395 -0.79 19.95 -2.05
CA ASP A 395 -0.54 19.28 -0.76
C ASP A 395 -0.24 20.28 0.38
N ASP A 396 0.32 21.46 0.07
CA ASP A 396 0.69 22.51 1.03
C ASP A 396 -0.50 23.36 1.53
N GLU A 397 -1.65 23.34 0.86
CA GLU A 397 -2.86 24.12 1.24
C GLU A 397 -3.92 23.27 1.98
N ARG A 398 -3.63 21.99 2.25
CA ARG A 398 -4.59 21.04 2.84
C ARG A 398 -4.64 21.15 4.36
N ILE A 399 -5.84 21.19 4.93
CA ILE A 399 -6.04 20.96 6.38
C ILE A 399 -5.99 19.46 6.71
N VAL A 400 -6.53 18.60 5.85
CA VAL A 400 -6.55 17.13 6.08
C VAL A 400 -5.51 16.47 5.16
N PRO A 401 -4.46 15.81 5.71
CA PRO A 401 -3.37 15.24 4.93
C PRO A 401 -3.86 14.36 3.77
N SER A 402 -3.25 14.47 2.60
CA SER A 402 -3.57 13.64 1.44
C SER A 402 -3.20 12.17 1.69
N HIS A 403 -3.73 11.26 0.88
CA HIS A 403 -3.39 9.82 0.97
C HIS A 403 -1.89 9.53 0.81
N LYS A 404 -1.13 10.45 0.22
CA LYS A 404 0.33 10.37 0.09
C LYS A 404 1.00 10.92 1.35
N GLN A 405 0.68 12.16 1.75
CA GLN A 405 1.17 12.77 2.99
C GLN A 405 0.97 11.86 4.21
N LEU A 406 -0.24 11.28 4.37
CA LEU A 406 -0.53 10.36 5.46
C LEU A 406 0.29 9.07 5.41
N LYS A 407 0.59 8.52 4.23
CA LYS A 407 1.48 7.34 4.12
C LYS A 407 2.92 7.69 4.49
N ASP A 408 3.38 8.86 4.09
CA ASP A 408 4.71 9.35 4.43
C ASP A 408 4.82 9.65 5.95
N ALA A 409 3.76 10.20 6.58
CA ALA A 409 3.64 10.37 8.02
C ALA A 409 3.63 9.02 8.77
N ILE A 410 2.78 8.08 8.38
CA ILE A 410 2.75 6.70 8.92
C ILE A 410 4.15 6.04 8.83
N ALA A 411 4.88 6.25 7.73
CA ALA A 411 6.24 5.74 7.57
C ALA A 411 7.28 6.42 8.48
N LYS A 412 7.06 7.66 8.93
CA LYS A 412 7.85 8.30 10.01
C LYS A 412 7.44 7.71 11.37
N TRP A 413 6.15 7.62 11.68
CA TRP A 413 5.66 7.07 12.95
C TRP A 413 6.14 5.63 13.18
N HIS A 414 6.14 4.76 12.16
CA HIS A 414 6.71 3.40 12.23
C HIS A 414 8.24 3.37 12.45
N LYS A 415 8.98 4.43 12.11
CA LYS A 415 10.41 4.55 12.44
C LYS A 415 10.60 4.98 13.89
N ASN A 416 9.78 5.92 14.37
CA ASN A 416 9.82 6.45 15.72
C ASN A 416 9.29 5.44 16.76
N ALA A 417 8.32 4.59 16.38
CA ALA A 417 7.72 3.54 17.23
C ALA A 417 8.62 2.29 17.40
N LYS A 418 9.93 2.51 17.59
CA LYS A 418 10.93 1.47 17.83
C LYS A 418 11.76 1.79 19.07
N THR A 419 12.26 0.74 19.72
CA THR A 419 13.24 0.88 20.81
C THR A 419 14.62 1.23 20.26
N SER A 420 15.56 1.61 21.14
CA SER A 420 16.97 1.85 20.79
C SER A 420 17.64 0.65 20.10
N CYS A 421 17.23 -0.58 20.45
CA CYS A 421 17.70 -1.83 19.82
C CYS A 421 16.88 -2.24 18.57
N GLY A 422 15.94 -1.41 18.11
CA GLY A 422 15.17 -1.62 16.87
C GLY A 422 13.98 -2.59 16.99
N LEU A 423 13.58 -2.98 18.20
CA LEU A 423 12.37 -3.76 18.46
C LEU A 423 11.11 -2.88 18.33
N PRO A 424 9.95 -3.44 17.92
CA PRO A 424 8.72 -2.68 17.78
C PRO A 424 8.16 -2.26 19.16
N ARG A 425 7.79 -0.99 19.31
CA ARG A 425 6.99 -0.50 20.46
C ARG A 425 5.48 -0.60 20.22
N ARG A 426 5.09 -0.96 18.99
CA ARG A 426 3.71 -0.95 18.51
C ARG A 426 3.49 -2.13 17.59
N VAL A 427 2.37 -2.83 17.80
CA VAL A 427 1.93 -3.90 16.91
C VAL A 427 0.55 -3.60 16.37
N SER A 428 0.30 -3.94 15.10
CA SER A 428 -1.05 -4.01 14.56
C SER A 428 -1.31 -5.44 14.12
N ARG A 429 -2.48 -5.98 14.48
CA ARG A 429 -2.90 -7.34 14.09
C ARG A 429 -4.00 -7.25 13.02
N PRO A 430 -3.67 -6.95 11.74
CA PRO A 430 -4.65 -6.99 10.67
C PRO A 430 -5.22 -8.39 10.54
N LYS A 431 -6.51 -8.51 10.21
CA LYS A 431 -7.16 -9.81 10.05
C LYS A 431 -6.67 -10.50 8.77
N ARG A 432 -5.56 -11.23 8.88
CA ARG A 432 -5.05 -12.11 7.83
C ARG A 432 -6.04 -13.27 7.67
N ARG A 433 -6.50 -13.49 6.43
CA ARG A 433 -7.27 -14.68 6.03
C ARG A 433 -6.39 -15.55 5.15
N ARG A 434 -6.27 -16.83 5.48
CA ARG A 434 -5.63 -17.85 4.62
C ARG A 434 -6.70 -18.40 3.67
N SER A 435 -6.29 -19.20 2.69
CA SER A 435 -7.24 -20.08 2.00
C SER A 435 -7.51 -21.26 2.93
N TRP A 436 -8.73 -21.80 2.92
CA TRP A 436 -9.06 -22.97 3.73
C TRP A 436 -8.17 -24.17 3.36
N SER A 437 -7.65 -24.88 4.37
CA SER A 437 -6.98 -26.17 4.14
C SER A 437 -7.93 -27.19 3.48
N ILE A 438 -7.36 -28.10 2.70
CA ILE A 438 -8.13 -29.20 2.09
C ILE A 438 -8.78 -30.05 3.19
N GLU A 439 -8.10 -30.19 4.33
CA GLU A 439 -8.59 -30.92 5.49
C GLU A 439 -9.85 -30.30 6.08
N HIS A 440 -9.85 -28.98 6.34
CA HIS A 440 -11.01 -28.29 6.88
C HIS A 440 -12.17 -28.24 5.89
N ILE A 441 -11.89 -28.15 4.58
CA ILE A 441 -12.89 -28.27 3.51
C ILE A 441 -13.54 -29.67 3.58
N ALA A 442 -12.74 -30.73 3.61
CA ALA A 442 -13.25 -32.10 3.68
C ALA A 442 -13.99 -32.37 5.01
N LYS A 443 -13.45 -31.93 6.16
CA LYS A 443 -14.06 -32.04 7.49
C LYS A 443 -15.43 -31.34 7.55
N LEU A 444 -15.55 -30.18 6.89
CA LEU A 444 -16.83 -29.48 6.71
C LEU A 444 -17.79 -30.25 5.79
N LEU A 445 -17.34 -30.73 4.64
CA LEU A 445 -18.19 -31.38 3.63
C LEU A 445 -18.61 -32.81 4.02
N LEU A 446 -17.80 -33.50 4.82
CA LEU A 446 -18.10 -34.80 5.43
C LEU A 446 -18.84 -34.66 6.78
N SER A 447 -19.19 -33.43 7.18
CA SER A 447 -19.88 -33.14 8.43
C SER A 447 -21.37 -33.57 8.41
N PRO A 448 -22.04 -33.61 9.57
CA PRO A 448 -23.48 -33.89 9.67
C PRO A 448 -24.38 -32.85 8.99
N ILE A 449 -23.85 -31.69 8.56
CA ILE A 449 -24.60 -30.72 7.77
C ILE A 449 -25.04 -31.36 6.43
N TYR A 450 -24.10 -32.03 5.75
CA TYR A 450 -24.31 -32.65 4.44
C TYR A 450 -24.61 -34.15 4.54
N ARG A 451 -23.94 -34.84 5.47
CA ARG A 451 -24.15 -36.26 5.78
C ARG A 451 -25.23 -36.54 6.83
N GLY A 452 -26.00 -35.52 7.21
CA GLY A 452 -27.17 -35.62 8.08
C GLY A 452 -26.87 -35.66 9.57
N ALA A 453 -27.68 -34.90 10.30
CA ALA A 453 -27.54 -34.66 11.73
C ALA A 453 -28.53 -35.48 12.56
N SER A 454 -28.24 -35.59 13.86
CA SER A 454 -29.10 -36.30 14.81
C SER A 454 -30.46 -35.62 15.03
N SER A 455 -30.58 -34.32 14.78
CA SER A 455 -31.84 -33.57 14.77
C SER A 455 -31.66 -32.22 14.08
N GLU A 456 -32.77 -31.56 13.75
CA GLU A 456 -32.78 -30.20 13.17
C GLU A 456 -32.09 -29.16 14.06
N LYS A 457 -32.15 -29.35 15.39
CA LYS A 457 -31.52 -28.44 16.37
C LYS A 457 -30.04 -28.77 16.62
N GLN A 458 -29.63 -30.05 16.54
CA GLN A 458 -28.26 -30.49 16.82
C GLN A 458 -27.44 -30.75 15.55
N ARG A 459 -27.37 -29.74 14.67
CA ARG A 459 -26.80 -29.83 13.31
C ARG A 459 -25.31 -30.20 13.24
N GLY A 460 -24.54 -29.99 14.31
CA GLY A 460 -23.14 -30.39 14.40
C GLY A 460 -22.91 -31.83 14.87
N ARG A 461 -23.94 -32.57 15.31
CA ARG A 461 -23.80 -33.96 15.81
C ARG A 461 -24.22 -34.98 14.77
N ARG A 462 -23.35 -35.97 14.51
CA ARG A 462 -23.64 -37.14 13.66
C ARG A 462 -24.87 -37.88 14.20
N ALA A 463 -25.78 -38.29 13.31
CA ALA A 463 -26.90 -39.16 13.69
C ALA A 463 -26.38 -40.53 14.18
N ARG A 464 -27.01 -41.08 15.22
CA ARG A 464 -26.81 -42.48 15.66
C ARG A 464 -28.05 -43.28 15.24
N GLY A 465 -27.87 -44.26 14.35
CA GLY A 465 -28.95 -45.12 13.83
C GLY A 465 -29.72 -44.52 12.64
N ARG A 466 -30.87 -45.13 12.31
CA ARG A 466 -31.65 -44.87 11.07
C ARG A 466 -32.30 -43.48 10.99
N LYS A 467 -32.46 -42.74 12.10
CA LYS A 467 -33.14 -41.43 12.12
C LYS A 467 -32.14 -40.30 11.84
N ARG A 468 -31.91 -40.03 10.56
CA ARG A 468 -31.01 -39.00 10.02
C ARG A 468 -31.81 -37.85 9.42
N VAL A 469 -31.49 -36.61 9.78
CA VAL A 469 -32.16 -35.41 9.23
C VAL A 469 -31.17 -34.54 8.47
N ILE A 470 -31.54 -34.11 7.25
CA ILE A 470 -30.74 -33.21 6.40
C ILE A 470 -31.61 -32.01 6.06
N VAL A 471 -31.31 -30.86 6.68
CA VAL A 471 -31.99 -29.59 6.40
C VAL A 471 -31.14 -28.81 5.40
N ARG A 472 -31.77 -28.33 4.32
CA ARG A 472 -31.13 -27.60 3.20
C ARG A 472 -31.36 -26.09 3.32
N ASP A 473 -30.97 -25.54 4.46
CA ASP A 473 -31.08 -24.11 4.82
C ASP A 473 -29.78 -23.35 4.49
N ALA A 474 -29.66 -22.11 4.94
CA ALA A 474 -28.45 -21.29 4.76
C ALA A 474 -27.18 -21.98 5.27
N LEU A 475 -27.23 -22.76 6.35
CA LEU A 475 -26.07 -23.49 6.89
C LEU A 475 -25.58 -24.60 5.94
N TYR A 476 -26.46 -25.13 5.08
CA TYR A 476 -26.12 -26.08 4.03
C TYR A 476 -25.62 -25.35 2.77
N TRP A 477 -26.36 -24.36 2.29
CA TRP A 477 -26.12 -23.77 0.96
C TRP A 477 -25.09 -22.65 0.92
N VAL A 478 -25.08 -21.74 1.90
CA VAL A 478 -24.20 -20.56 1.86
C VAL A 478 -22.71 -20.97 1.82
N PRO A 479 -22.21 -21.94 2.62
CA PRO A 479 -20.81 -22.36 2.51
C PRO A 479 -20.45 -22.94 1.14
N LEU A 480 -21.35 -23.74 0.53
CA LEU A 480 -21.15 -24.30 -0.81
C LEU A 480 -21.10 -23.21 -1.88
N ILE A 481 -22.04 -22.25 -1.85
CA ILE A 481 -22.05 -21.11 -2.79
C ILE A 481 -20.81 -20.24 -2.59
N MET A 482 -20.37 -20.02 -1.36
CA MET A 482 -19.18 -19.20 -1.08
C MET A 482 -17.87 -19.84 -1.54
N ILE A 483 -17.72 -21.15 -1.39
CA ILE A 483 -16.50 -21.83 -1.85
C ILE A 483 -16.52 -22.07 -3.37
N THR A 484 -17.67 -22.26 -4.00
CA THR A 484 -17.75 -22.55 -5.45
C THR A 484 -17.93 -21.31 -6.33
N MET A 485 -18.60 -20.26 -5.85
CA MET A 485 -18.93 -19.03 -6.62
C MET A 485 -18.35 -17.76 -6.01
N GLY A 486 -17.85 -17.78 -4.77
CA GLY A 486 -17.17 -16.64 -4.16
C GLY A 486 -18.08 -15.45 -3.82
N VAL A 487 -19.39 -15.60 -3.87
CA VAL A 487 -20.38 -14.55 -3.54
C VAL A 487 -20.26 -14.17 -2.04
N ARG A 488 -20.55 -12.91 -1.67
CA ARG A 488 -20.43 -12.46 -0.27
C ARG A 488 -21.59 -13.03 0.58
N PRO A 489 -21.42 -13.30 1.89
CA PRO A 489 -22.49 -13.89 2.69
C PRO A 489 -23.78 -13.05 2.69
N GLU A 490 -23.66 -11.72 2.78
CA GLU A 490 -24.83 -10.83 2.77
C GLU A 490 -25.55 -10.85 1.41
N GLU A 491 -24.81 -10.84 0.30
CA GLU A 491 -25.36 -10.97 -1.07
C GLU A 491 -26.13 -12.30 -1.26
N ILE A 492 -25.66 -13.39 -0.65
CA ILE A 492 -26.34 -14.71 -0.72
C ILE A 492 -27.58 -14.73 0.21
N LEU A 493 -27.47 -14.21 1.42
CA LEU A 493 -28.56 -14.23 2.42
C LEU A 493 -29.72 -13.29 2.07
N GLN A 494 -29.47 -12.28 1.23
CA GLN A 494 -30.47 -11.39 0.64
C GLN A 494 -30.84 -11.79 -0.79
N LEU A 495 -30.55 -13.02 -1.23
CA LEU A 495 -30.89 -13.47 -2.58
C LEU A 495 -32.41 -13.72 -2.72
N PRO A 496 -33.15 -12.98 -3.57
CA PRO A 496 -34.52 -13.33 -3.91
C PRO A 496 -34.53 -14.53 -4.88
N LEU A 497 -35.56 -15.36 -4.82
CA LEU A 497 -35.67 -16.55 -5.69
C LEU A 497 -35.78 -16.19 -7.19
N THR A 498 -36.25 -14.97 -7.49
CA THR A 498 -36.33 -14.41 -8.85
C THR A 498 -34.96 -14.08 -9.47
N ALA A 499 -33.90 -13.93 -8.66
CA ALA A 499 -32.54 -13.68 -9.15
C ALA A 499 -31.81 -14.94 -9.64
N VAL A 500 -32.43 -16.12 -9.54
CA VAL A 500 -31.94 -17.36 -10.15
C VAL A 500 -32.50 -17.47 -11.56
N VAL A 501 -31.75 -16.96 -12.54
CA VAL A 501 -32.17 -16.84 -13.93
C VAL A 501 -31.55 -17.92 -14.81
N ARG A 502 -32.10 -18.12 -16.02
CA ARG A 502 -31.45 -18.90 -17.09
C ARG A 502 -31.08 -17.96 -18.23
N ARG A 503 -29.78 -17.86 -18.55
CA ARG A 503 -29.22 -16.93 -19.52
C ARG A 503 -28.18 -17.64 -20.38
N ASN A 504 -28.22 -17.42 -21.70
CA ASN A 504 -27.33 -18.05 -22.68
C ASN A 504 -27.22 -19.58 -22.50
N GLY A 505 -28.36 -20.23 -22.20
CA GLY A 505 -28.47 -21.66 -21.90
C GLY A 505 -28.10 -22.07 -20.46
N VAL A 506 -27.26 -21.28 -19.77
CA VAL A 506 -26.70 -21.52 -18.43
C VAL A 506 -27.64 -20.99 -17.33
N TYR A 507 -27.61 -21.59 -16.13
CA TYR A 507 -28.27 -21.03 -14.95
C TYR A 507 -27.31 -20.10 -14.20
N CYS A 508 -27.77 -18.91 -13.83
CA CYS A 508 -26.97 -17.87 -13.19
C CYS A 508 -27.65 -17.33 -11.92
N ILE A 509 -26.84 -16.82 -11.00
CA ILE A 509 -27.29 -15.95 -9.91
C ILE A 509 -26.99 -14.51 -10.32
N GLU A 510 -28.00 -13.66 -10.39
CA GLU A 510 -27.83 -12.22 -10.59
C GLU A 510 -27.72 -11.53 -9.24
N VAL A 511 -26.52 -11.03 -8.93
CA VAL A 511 -26.28 -10.24 -7.72
C VAL A 511 -26.76 -8.81 -8.01
N ALA A 512 -28.07 -8.60 -7.88
CA ALA A 512 -28.73 -7.33 -8.10
C ALA A 512 -28.96 -6.55 -6.80
N ASP A 513 -29.09 -5.23 -6.93
CA ASP A 513 -29.28 -4.26 -5.83
C ASP A 513 -30.78 -4.18 -5.44
N THR A 514 -31.36 -5.33 -5.08
CA THR A 514 -32.82 -5.46 -5.16
C THR A 514 -33.55 -4.84 -3.95
N TYR A 515 -32.98 -4.87 -2.74
CA TYR A 515 -33.67 -4.39 -1.52
C TYR A 515 -32.78 -3.79 -0.40
N SER A 516 -31.45 -3.66 -0.55
CA SER A 516 -30.61 -3.06 0.50
C SER A 516 -29.31 -2.45 -0.05
N LEU A 517 -29.30 -1.11 -0.18
CA LEU A 517 -28.15 -0.19 -0.16
C LEU A 517 -26.78 -0.76 -0.61
N LEU A 518 -26.72 -1.52 -1.72
CA LEU A 518 -25.45 -2.01 -2.27
C LEU A 518 -24.83 -0.88 -3.08
N LYS A 519 -23.77 -0.33 -2.52
CA LYS A 519 -23.45 1.10 -2.57
C LYS A 519 -22.92 1.67 -3.89
N ASN A 520 -23.11 0.98 -5.02
CA ASN A 520 -22.86 1.43 -6.38
C ASN A 520 -23.42 0.38 -7.37
N GLU A 521 -23.95 0.83 -8.51
CA GLU A 521 -24.33 -0.01 -9.68
C GLU A 521 -23.21 -0.96 -10.12
N GLN A 522 -21.95 -0.56 -9.88
CA GLN A 522 -20.72 -1.32 -10.08
C GLN A 522 -20.66 -2.69 -9.37
N SER A 523 -21.58 -2.97 -8.44
CA SER A 523 -21.65 -4.25 -7.71
C SER A 523 -22.45 -5.32 -8.47
N ARG A 524 -23.26 -4.91 -9.46
CA ARG A 524 -24.15 -5.78 -10.25
C ARG A 524 -23.34 -6.72 -11.14
N ARG A 525 -23.61 -8.02 -11.04
CA ARG A 525 -22.94 -9.07 -11.82
C ARG A 525 -23.79 -10.35 -11.87
N SER A 526 -23.82 -11.00 -13.03
CA SER A 526 -24.42 -12.32 -13.21
C SER A 526 -23.31 -13.39 -13.12
N ILE A 527 -23.44 -14.36 -12.20
CA ILE A 527 -22.45 -15.41 -11.98
C ILE A 527 -23.08 -16.77 -12.33
N PRO A 528 -22.48 -17.57 -13.23
CA PRO A 528 -23.01 -18.87 -13.58
C PRO A 528 -22.92 -19.85 -12.41
N ILE A 529 -23.93 -20.70 -12.26
CA ILE A 529 -24.02 -21.71 -11.21
C ILE A 529 -23.15 -22.92 -11.60
N PRO A 530 -22.15 -23.30 -10.78
CA PRO A 530 -21.27 -24.43 -11.06
C PRO A 530 -22.04 -25.75 -11.11
N GLN A 531 -21.59 -26.67 -11.96
CA GLN A 531 -22.21 -27.97 -12.21
C GLN A 531 -22.38 -28.77 -10.91
N LEU A 532 -21.39 -28.73 -10.03
CA LEU A 532 -21.43 -29.32 -8.70
C LEU A 532 -22.69 -28.93 -7.89
N LEU A 533 -23.14 -27.67 -7.94
CA LEU A 533 -24.35 -27.24 -7.23
C LEU A 533 -25.63 -27.73 -7.94
N LEU A 534 -25.62 -27.79 -9.27
CA LEU A 534 -26.72 -28.33 -10.06
C LEU A 534 -26.88 -29.85 -9.82
N ASP A 535 -25.78 -30.58 -9.73
CA ASP A 535 -25.75 -32.03 -9.46
C ASP A 535 -26.18 -32.37 -8.03
N LEU A 536 -25.86 -31.51 -7.05
CA LEU A 536 -26.43 -31.55 -5.70
C LEU A 536 -27.94 -31.24 -5.68
N GLY A 537 -28.51 -30.71 -6.77
CA GLY A 537 -29.92 -30.43 -6.91
C GLY A 537 -30.35 -29.03 -6.42
N PHE A 538 -29.48 -28.03 -6.54
CA PHE A 538 -29.78 -26.64 -6.14
C PHE A 538 -31.02 -26.08 -6.88
N LEU A 539 -31.12 -26.31 -8.20
CA LEU A 539 -32.25 -25.82 -8.99
C LEU A 539 -33.59 -26.45 -8.57
N GLN A 540 -33.59 -27.73 -8.20
CA GLN A 540 -34.76 -28.44 -7.69
C GLN A 540 -35.20 -27.88 -6.32
N TRP A 541 -34.23 -27.52 -5.47
CA TRP A 541 -34.48 -26.84 -4.20
C TRP A 541 -35.06 -25.42 -4.42
N VAL A 542 -34.47 -24.60 -5.30
CA VAL A 542 -35.02 -23.27 -5.67
C VAL A 542 -36.46 -23.39 -6.18
N ARG A 543 -36.73 -24.34 -7.10
CA ARG A 543 -38.09 -24.60 -7.62
C ARG A 543 -39.06 -25.08 -6.54
N PHE A 544 -38.58 -25.78 -5.50
CA PHE A 544 -39.41 -26.15 -4.36
C PHE A 544 -39.79 -24.92 -3.53
N GLN A 545 -38.82 -24.04 -3.19
CA GLN A 545 -39.10 -22.81 -2.44
C GLN A 545 -40.10 -21.90 -3.17
N ILE A 546 -39.96 -21.74 -4.49
CA ILE A 546 -40.92 -20.98 -5.31
C ILE A 546 -42.34 -21.58 -5.23
N ARG A 547 -42.48 -22.91 -5.21
CA ARG A 547 -43.78 -23.57 -5.04
C ARG A 547 -44.40 -23.38 -3.66
N GLN A 548 -43.57 -23.17 -2.62
CA GLN A 548 -44.03 -22.78 -1.28
C GLN A 548 -44.41 -21.29 -1.18
N LYS A 549 -44.34 -20.54 -2.29
CA LYS A 549 -44.57 -19.08 -2.34
C LYS A 549 -43.59 -18.25 -1.52
N GLU A 550 -42.41 -18.79 -1.23
CA GLU A 550 -41.32 -18.02 -0.65
C GLU A 550 -40.85 -16.92 -1.62
N ILE A 551 -40.33 -15.83 -1.07
CA ILE A 551 -39.75 -14.71 -1.84
C ILE A 551 -38.21 -14.80 -1.81
N TRP A 552 -37.66 -15.13 -0.65
CA TRP A 552 -36.24 -15.18 -0.37
C TRP A 552 -35.71 -16.60 -0.42
N ALA A 553 -34.44 -16.78 -0.79
CA ALA A 553 -33.78 -18.08 -0.73
C ALA A 553 -33.57 -18.57 0.72
N PHE A 554 -33.36 -17.64 1.66
CA PHE A 554 -33.01 -17.93 3.06
C PHE A 554 -33.84 -17.11 4.08
N PRO A 555 -35.17 -17.31 4.15
CA PRO A 555 -36.05 -16.59 5.08
C PRO A 555 -35.76 -16.89 6.56
N GLU A 556 -35.10 -18.02 6.88
CA GLU A 556 -34.80 -18.47 8.25
C GLU A 556 -33.63 -17.73 8.94
N ILE A 557 -32.96 -16.83 8.22
CA ILE A 557 -31.95 -15.92 8.76
C ILE A 557 -32.57 -14.51 8.89
N PRO A 558 -32.96 -14.08 10.11
CA PRO A 558 -33.43 -12.72 10.34
C PRO A 558 -32.27 -11.71 10.24
N GLU A 559 -32.61 -10.44 10.12
CA GLU A 559 -31.67 -9.33 10.22
C GLU A 559 -31.26 -9.06 11.68
N ASP A 560 -30.05 -8.55 11.85
CA ASP A 560 -29.51 -8.16 13.16
C ASP A 560 -30.05 -6.80 13.61
N LYS A 561 -30.70 -6.74 14.77
CA LYS A 561 -31.42 -5.56 15.30
C LYS A 561 -30.59 -4.28 15.44
N SER A 562 -29.26 -4.38 15.39
CA SER A 562 -28.35 -3.24 15.55
C SER A 562 -27.71 -2.76 14.24
N HIS A 563 -27.79 -3.55 13.16
CA HIS A 563 -26.97 -3.35 11.95
C HIS A 563 -27.65 -3.76 10.63
N ASP A 564 -28.90 -4.24 10.69
CA ASP A 564 -29.74 -4.66 9.55
C ASP A 564 -29.04 -5.64 8.60
N LYS A 565 -28.27 -6.59 9.18
CA LYS A 565 -27.43 -7.54 8.43
C LYS A 565 -27.68 -8.98 8.83
N LYS A 566 -27.99 -9.81 7.85
CA LYS A 566 -28.18 -11.26 8.01
C LYS A 566 -26.86 -11.99 8.22
N SER A 567 -25.76 -11.49 7.61
CA SER A 567 -24.45 -12.15 7.69
C SER A 567 -23.84 -12.21 9.09
N GLN A 568 -24.21 -11.29 9.99
CA GLN A 568 -23.73 -11.27 11.37
C GLN A 568 -24.34 -12.44 12.16
N ILE A 569 -25.66 -12.62 12.10
CA ILE A 569 -26.39 -13.74 12.74
C ILE A 569 -25.96 -15.07 12.12
N PHE A 570 -25.90 -15.16 10.79
CA PHE A 570 -25.41 -16.35 10.09
C PHE A 570 -23.98 -16.72 10.50
N GLY A 571 -23.06 -15.75 10.52
CA GLY A 571 -21.68 -15.96 10.94
C GLY A 571 -21.53 -16.42 12.39
N GLY A 572 -22.44 -16.00 13.28
CA GLY A 572 -22.56 -16.53 14.64
C GLY A 572 -23.02 -17.98 14.69
N ARG A 573 -24.10 -18.32 13.96
CA ARG A 573 -24.62 -19.70 13.85
C ARG A 573 -23.54 -20.64 13.29
N LEU A 574 -22.90 -20.26 12.18
CA LEU A 574 -21.88 -21.07 11.52
C LEU A 574 -20.60 -21.25 12.37
N ARG A 575 -20.19 -20.24 13.15
CA ARG A 575 -19.05 -20.37 14.09
C ARG A 575 -19.31 -21.40 15.19
N ASN A 576 -20.54 -21.48 15.71
CA ASN A 576 -20.89 -22.51 16.69
C ASN A 576 -20.88 -23.93 16.10
N ILE A 577 -21.23 -24.06 14.81
CA ILE A 577 -21.08 -25.32 14.06
C ILE A 577 -19.60 -25.67 13.88
N PHE A 578 -18.76 -24.71 13.45
CA PHE A 578 -17.31 -24.92 13.32
C PHE A 578 -16.65 -25.37 14.63
N ARG A 579 -16.99 -24.76 15.76
CA ARG A 579 -16.58 -25.23 17.10
C ARG A 579 -17.00 -26.67 17.37
N THR A 580 -18.27 -27.00 17.09
CA THR A 580 -18.80 -28.36 17.28
C THR A 580 -18.11 -29.40 16.40
N LEU A 581 -17.61 -28.99 15.23
CA LEU A 581 -16.89 -29.84 14.28
C LEU A 581 -15.36 -29.87 14.48
N LYS A 582 -14.82 -29.17 15.49
CA LYS A 582 -13.37 -28.93 15.64
C LYS A 582 -12.74 -28.37 14.34
N ILE A 583 -13.34 -27.32 13.77
CA ILE A 583 -12.81 -26.55 12.64
C ILE A 583 -12.53 -25.12 13.15
N GLU A 584 -11.54 -24.97 14.04
CA GLU A 584 -11.23 -23.68 14.65
C GLU A 584 -9.86 -23.17 14.20
N CYS A 585 -9.85 -22.36 13.13
CA CYS A 585 -8.67 -21.63 12.69
C CYS A 585 -8.98 -20.11 12.61
N PRO A 586 -8.23 -19.23 13.32
CA PRO A 586 -8.46 -17.77 13.29
C PRO A 586 -8.42 -17.12 11.91
N HIS A 587 -7.76 -17.78 10.95
CA HIS A 587 -7.53 -17.31 9.59
C HIS A 587 -8.55 -17.85 8.56
N GLU A 588 -9.40 -18.80 8.94
CA GLU A 588 -10.33 -19.50 8.05
C GLU A 588 -11.78 -19.21 8.43
N ASP A 589 -12.15 -17.92 8.40
CA ASP A 589 -13.55 -17.54 8.57
C ASP A 589 -14.37 -17.83 7.31
N VAL A 590 -15.68 -17.57 7.40
CA VAL A 590 -16.63 -17.71 6.28
C VAL A 590 -16.15 -16.93 5.03
N TYR A 591 -15.58 -15.74 5.23
CA TYR A 591 -15.03 -14.91 4.14
C TYR A 591 -13.72 -15.47 3.55
N ALA A 592 -13.03 -16.38 4.24
CA ALA A 592 -11.87 -17.08 3.70
C ALA A 592 -12.24 -18.12 2.63
N MET A 593 -13.46 -18.67 2.62
CA MET A 593 -13.93 -19.57 1.55
C MET A 593 -13.87 -18.91 0.16
N ARG A 594 -14.23 -17.63 0.10
CA ARG A 594 -14.10 -16.79 -1.10
C ARG A 594 -12.64 -16.59 -1.53
N ARG A 595 -11.70 -16.56 -0.57
CA ARG A 595 -10.25 -16.56 -0.86
C ARG A 595 -9.78 -17.94 -1.34
N THR A 596 -10.34 -19.04 -0.81
CA THR A 596 -10.08 -20.39 -1.31
C THR A 596 -10.41 -20.53 -2.79
N LEU A 597 -11.59 -20.06 -3.22
CA LEU A 597 -11.95 -20.02 -4.64
C LEU A 597 -10.94 -19.19 -5.45
N ALA A 598 -10.60 -17.99 -4.96
CA ALA A 598 -9.65 -17.11 -5.63
C ALA A 598 -8.28 -17.79 -5.84
N SER A 599 -7.74 -18.46 -4.82
CA SER A 599 -6.50 -19.24 -4.94
C SER A 599 -6.64 -20.40 -5.91
N LYS A 600 -7.72 -21.19 -5.84
CA LYS A 600 -7.91 -22.32 -6.75
C LYS A 600 -8.09 -21.90 -8.21
N LEU A 601 -8.80 -20.79 -8.48
CA LEU A 601 -8.89 -20.22 -9.83
C LEU A 601 -7.52 -19.77 -10.36
N LEU A 602 -6.66 -19.18 -9.51
CA LEU A 602 -5.28 -18.85 -9.87
C LEU A 602 -4.47 -20.12 -10.23
N HIS A 603 -4.58 -21.19 -9.44
CA HIS A 603 -3.93 -22.48 -9.74
C HIS A 603 -4.49 -23.14 -11.00
N ALA A 604 -5.77 -22.91 -11.34
CA ALA A 604 -6.38 -23.35 -12.60
C ALA A 604 -6.02 -22.46 -13.82
N GLY A 605 -5.06 -21.53 -13.67
CA GLY A 605 -4.58 -20.66 -14.75
C GLY A 605 -5.49 -19.48 -15.09
N VAL A 606 -6.47 -19.14 -14.24
CA VAL A 606 -7.39 -18.01 -14.48
C VAL A 606 -6.70 -16.69 -14.13
N ASP A 607 -6.70 -15.78 -15.10
CA ASP A 607 -6.09 -14.46 -14.98
C ASP A 607 -6.64 -13.65 -13.78
N THR A 608 -5.81 -12.73 -13.28
CA THR A 608 -6.14 -11.86 -12.16
C THR A 608 -7.35 -10.98 -12.43
N GLY A 609 -7.47 -10.35 -13.60
CA GLY A 609 -8.61 -9.48 -13.91
C GLY A 609 -9.93 -10.25 -13.92
N VAL A 610 -9.96 -11.41 -14.59
CA VAL A 610 -11.13 -12.31 -14.61
C VAL A 610 -11.51 -12.75 -13.18
N ARG A 611 -10.53 -13.13 -12.37
CA ARG A 611 -10.73 -13.51 -10.97
C ARG A 611 -11.26 -12.34 -10.11
N GLN A 612 -10.74 -11.12 -10.28
CA GLN A 612 -11.29 -9.95 -9.58
C GLN A 612 -12.74 -9.66 -10.01
N ARG A 613 -13.06 -9.84 -11.30
CA ARG A 613 -14.43 -9.67 -11.83
C ARG A 613 -15.43 -10.70 -11.27
N ILE A 614 -15.09 -12.00 -11.22
CA ILE A 614 -15.92 -13.04 -10.57
C ILE A 614 -16.25 -12.64 -9.12
N LEU A 615 -15.23 -12.17 -8.40
CA LEU A 615 -15.36 -11.73 -7.02
C LEU A 615 -16.14 -10.39 -6.91
N GLY A 616 -16.15 -9.55 -7.94
CA GLY A 616 -16.65 -8.17 -7.84
C GLY A 616 -15.72 -7.30 -6.98
N HIS A 617 -14.45 -7.25 -7.37
CA HIS A 617 -13.50 -6.22 -6.95
C HIS A 617 -13.23 -5.27 -8.13
N LEU A 618 -13.08 -3.97 -7.85
CA LEU A 618 -12.71 -2.97 -8.85
C LEU A 618 -11.19 -2.99 -9.08
N GLU A 619 -10.74 -3.19 -10.31
CA GLU A 619 -9.40 -2.78 -10.73
C GLU A 619 -9.38 -1.31 -11.17
N GLY A 620 -8.21 -0.69 -11.14
CA GLY A 620 -8.03 0.76 -11.19
C GLY A 620 -8.29 1.46 -12.54
N THR A 621 -9.03 0.84 -13.46
CA THR A 621 -9.41 1.47 -14.72
C THR A 621 -10.91 1.40 -14.97
N THR A 622 -11.44 2.47 -15.58
CA THR A 622 -12.86 2.73 -15.80
C THR A 622 -13.55 1.76 -16.77
N VAL A 623 -12.80 0.82 -17.36
CA VAL A 623 -13.17 0.05 -18.57
C VAL A 623 -13.54 -1.41 -18.27
N ASP A 624 -13.02 -2.01 -17.20
CA ASP A 624 -13.30 -3.42 -16.85
C ASP A 624 -14.63 -3.57 -16.08
N ARG A 625 -15.66 -2.86 -16.55
CA ARG A 625 -16.96 -2.70 -15.89
C ARG A 625 -18.02 -3.57 -16.56
N HIS A 626 -18.64 -4.42 -15.75
CA HIS A 626 -19.79 -5.28 -16.05
C HIS A 626 -19.47 -6.47 -16.97
N TYR A 627 -19.69 -7.67 -16.43
CA TYR A 627 -20.42 -8.70 -17.16
C TYR A 627 -21.91 -8.29 -17.05
N SER A 628 -22.55 -7.67 -18.06
CA SER A 628 -22.05 -7.45 -19.44
C SER A 628 -22.31 -8.65 -20.35
N ASP A 629 -22.98 -9.67 -19.84
CA ASP A 629 -23.78 -10.66 -20.59
C ASP A 629 -23.01 -11.65 -21.49
N ASP A 630 -21.83 -11.27 -21.96
CA ASP A 630 -20.88 -12.04 -22.76
C ASP A 630 -19.97 -12.92 -21.90
N GLY A 631 -19.54 -14.07 -22.42
CA GLY A 631 -18.58 -14.95 -21.73
C GLY A 631 -19.12 -15.74 -20.54
N LEU A 632 -20.44 -15.77 -20.29
CA LEU A 632 -21.04 -16.56 -19.20
C LEU A 632 -20.74 -18.07 -19.28
N LEU A 633 -20.54 -18.62 -20.49
CA LEU A 633 -20.11 -20.00 -20.71
C LEU A 633 -18.66 -20.20 -20.27
N GLU A 634 -17.74 -19.31 -20.66
CA GLU A 634 -16.34 -19.35 -20.25
C GLU A 634 -16.19 -19.22 -18.73
N LEU A 635 -16.98 -18.34 -18.10
CA LEU A 635 -17.05 -18.22 -16.64
C LEU A 635 -17.55 -19.51 -15.99
N LYS A 636 -18.54 -20.21 -16.57
CA LYS A 636 -19.01 -21.50 -16.06
C LYS A 636 -17.88 -22.52 -16.12
N ASP A 637 -17.22 -22.65 -17.27
CA ASP A 637 -16.10 -23.58 -17.45
C ASP A 637 -14.95 -23.29 -16.46
N MET A 638 -14.65 -22.01 -16.19
CA MET A 638 -13.63 -21.63 -15.21
C MET A 638 -14.01 -22.02 -13.77
N LEU A 639 -15.28 -21.88 -13.38
CA LEU A 639 -15.74 -22.32 -12.05
C LEU A 639 -15.82 -23.85 -11.95
N ASP A 640 -16.23 -24.53 -13.03
CA ASP A 640 -16.38 -25.99 -13.07
C ASP A 640 -15.02 -26.72 -13.11
N ARG A 641 -13.96 -26.09 -13.62
CA ARG A 641 -12.57 -26.59 -13.49
C ARG A 641 -12.07 -26.68 -12.05
N VAL A 642 -12.73 -26.01 -11.09
CA VAL A 642 -12.26 -25.96 -9.71
C VAL A 642 -12.71 -27.20 -8.93
N ASP A 643 -11.87 -28.24 -8.94
CA ASP A 643 -12.14 -29.44 -8.15
C ASP A 643 -11.87 -29.23 -6.64
N TYR A 644 -12.77 -29.79 -5.84
CA TYR A 644 -12.75 -29.87 -4.38
C TYR A 644 -12.71 -31.33 -3.88
N GLY A 645 -12.63 -32.30 -4.80
CA GLY A 645 -12.69 -33.74 -4.53
C GLY A 645 -14.09 -34.24 -4.17
N ILE A 646 -15.14 -33.47 -4.44
CA ILE A 646 -16.49 -33.74 -3.92
C ILE A 646 -17.19 -34.81 -4.76
N LYS A 647 -17.54 -35.93 -4.12
CA LYS A 647 -18.34 -36.99 -4.75
C LYS A 647 -19.82 -36.79 -4.41
N VAL A 648 -20.63 -36.55 -5.43
CA VAL A 648 -22.09 -36.48 -5.35
C VAL A 648 -22.69 -37.84 -5.68
N GLY A 649 -23.72 -38.26 -4.94
CA GLY A 649 -24.44 -39.51 -5.19
C GLY A 649 -25.87 -39.48 -4.64
N ARG A 650 -26.59 -40.60 -4.76
CA ARG A 650 -27.95 -40.76 -4.24
C ARG A 650 -28.02 -41.91 -3.25
N GLU A 651 -28.82 -41.74 -2.21
CA GLU A 651 -28.98 -42.71 -1.11
C GLU A 651 -30.45 -43.12 -0.99
N LYS A 652 -30.72 -44.40 -0.76
CA LYS A 652 -32.11 -44.90 -0.64
C LYS A 652 -32.79 -44.25 0.56
N GLY A 653 -33.93 -43.61 0.32
CA GLY A 653 -34.72 -42.90 1.35
C GLY A 653 -34.47 -41.40 1.45
N VAL A 654 -33.51 -40.82 0.72
CA VAL A 654 -33.36 -39.36 0.60
C VAL A 654 -33.75 -38.90 -0.80
N GLY A 655 -34.77 -38.04 -0.90
CA GLY A 655 -35.37 -37.60 -2.16
C GLY A 655 -34.52 -36.64 -3.01
N PHE A 656 -33.22 -36.48 -2.70
CA PHE A 656 -32.32 -35.56 -3.39
C PHE A 656 -30.86 -36.04 -3.33
N PRO A 657 -29.98 -35.58 -4.25
CA PRO A 657 -28.56 -35.93 -4.25
C PRO A 657 -27.79 -35.38 -3.04
N LEU A 658 -26.73 -36.07 -2.65
CA LEU A 658 -25.96 -35.87 -1.42
C LEU A 658 -24.46 -35.95 -1.67
N ILE A 659 -23.67 -35.34 -0.78
CA ILE A 659 -22.22 -35.53 -0.72
C ILE A 659 -21.93 -36.91 -0.10
N THR A 660 -21.58 -37.88 -0.95
CA THR A 660 -21.29 -39.26 -0.55
C THR A 660 -19.83 -39.46 -0.18
N GLY A 661 -18.91 -38.57 -0.58
CA GLY A 661 -17.49 -38.66 -0.23
C GLY A 661 -16.68 -37.43 -0.60
N CYS A 662 -15.43 -37.43 -0.16
CA CYS A 662 -14.38 -36.53 -0.61
C CYS A 662 -13.19 -37.40 -1.06
N SER A 663 -12.52 -37.07 -2.17
CA SER A 663 -11.29 -37.75 -2.62
C SER A 663 -10.00 -37.14 -2.08
N ALA A 664 -10.08 -36.11 -1.25
CA ALA A 664 -8.93 -35.65 -0.49
C ALA A 664 -8.43 -36.76 0.44
N LEU A 665 -7.15 -37.09 0.32
CA LEU A 665 -6.41 -37.76 1.40
C LEU A 665 -6.37 -36.79 2.59
N LEU A 666 -6.66 -37.30 3.77
CA LEU A 666 -6.68 -36.53 5.02
C LEU A 666 -5.64 -37.15 5.94
N LEU A 667 -4.60 -36.38 6.23
CA LEU A 667 -3.61 -36.77 7.23
C LEU A 667 -4.07 -36.23 8.61
N PRO A 668 -3.63 -36.82 9.71
CA PRO A 668 -3.69 -36.17 11.03
C PRO A 668 -2.80 -34.91 11.04
N THR A 669 -3.22 -33.86 11.75
CA THR A 669 -2.45 -32.59 11.82
C THR A 669 -1.46 -32.61 12.99
N ALA A 670 -0.19 -32.23 12.78
CA ALA A 670 0.81 -32.12 13.84
C ALA A 670 1.34 -30.68 13.98
N ALA A 671 1.39 -30.16 15.21
CA ALA A 671 1.86 -28.82 15.53
C ALA A 671 3.39 -28.78 15.65
N VAL A 672 4.02 -27.80 15.01
CA VAL A 672 5.48 -27.61 15.01
C VAL A 672 5.87 -26.38 15.84
N ASP A 673 6.64 -26.61 16.90
CA ASP A 673 7.26 -25.59 17.76
C ASP A 673 8.79 -25.56 17.57
N ILE A 674 9.36 -24.36 17.58
CA ILE A 674 10.77 -24.12 17.24
C ILE A 674 11.34 -23.03 18.14
N GLU A 675 12.56 -23.28 18.65
CA GLU A 675 13.40 -22.32 19.35
C GLU A 675 14.51 -21.81 18.39
N LEU A 676 14.81 -20.50 18.42
CA LEU A 676 15.77 -19.86 17.52
C LEU A 676 16.98 -19.28 18.27
N GLN A 677 18.11 -19.21 17.58
CA GLN A 677 19.33 -18.53 18.02
C GLN A 677 19.31 -17.04 17.62
N ASP A 678 20.24 -16.24 18.17
CA ASP A 678 20.34 -14.79 17.89
C ASP A 678 20.57 -14.42 16.42
N ASP A 679 21.11 -15.35 15.62
CA ASP A 679 21.33 -15.22 14.17
C ASP A 679 20.14 -15.73 13.32
N ALA A 680 19.04 -16.11 13.98
CA ALA A 680 17.83 -16.72 13.42
C ALA A 680 18.01 -18.14 12.82
N GLN A 681 19.10 -18.84 13.14
CA GLN A 681 19.17 -20.30 12.95
C GLN A 681 18.32 -21.04 14.01
N ILE A 682 17.96 -22.30 13.73
CA ILE A 682 17.22 -23.12 14.69
C ILE A 682 18.15 -23.60 15.82
N ALA A 683 17.64 -23.63 17.05
CA ALA A 683 18.29 -24.28 18.19
C ALA A 683 17.70 -25.68 18.49
N GLY A 684 16.38 -25.83 18.34
CA GLY A 684 15.70 -27.12 18.42
C GLY A 684 14.28 -27.08 17.87
N VAL A 685 13.72 -28.25 17.63
CA VAL A 685 12.38 -28.48 17.04
C VAL A 685 11.61 -29.47 17.90
N ARG A 686 10.33 -29.20 18.14
CA ARG A 686 9.34 -30.14 18.69
C ARG A 686 8.15 -30.24 17.74
N VAL A 687 7.66 -31.45 17.52
CA VAL A 687 6.45 -31.76 16.76
C VAL A 687 5.54 -32.63 17.63
N ALA A 688 4.27 -32.22 17.77
CA ALA A 688 3.28 -32.95 18.55
C ALA A 688 1.96 -33.11 17.78
N ASP A 689 1.25 -34.22 17.98
CA ASP A 689 -0.08 -34.42 17.40
C ASP A 689 -1.06 -33.37 17.95
N SER A 690 -1.83 -32.73 17.06
CA SER A 690 -2.69 -31.58 17.43
C SER A 690 -3.99 -31.99 18.15
N ASP A 691 -4.43 -33.25 18.04
CA ASP A 691 -5.66 -33.76 18.64
C ASP A 691 -5.39 -34.57 19.92
N THR A 692 -4.21 -35.21 20.07
CA THR A 692 -3.81 -35.96 21.29
C THR A 692 -2.82 -35.21 22.20
N GLY A 693 -2.00 -34.30 21.66
CA GLY A 693 -0.91 -33.64 22.38
C GLY A 693 0.33 -34.54 22.60
N GLU A 694 0.37 -35.70 21.97
CA GLU A 694 1.51 -36.63 22.02
C GLU A 694 2.70 -36.09 21.23
N ILE A 695 3.90 -36.11 21.81
CA ILE A 695 5.12 -35.64 21.14
C ILE A 695 5.53 -36.69 20.10
N LEU A 696 5.39 -36.35 18.82
CA LEU A 696 5.75 -37.20 17.69
C LEU A 696 7.26 -37.16 17.41
N PHE A 697 7.89 -36.01 17.66
CA PHE A 697 9.33 -35.81 17.49
C PHE A 697 9.83 -34.63 18.31
N GLU A 698 11.00 -34.75 18.94
CA GLU A 698 11.74 -33.61 19.46
C GLU A 698 13.26 -33.82 19.31
N ALA A 699 13.97 -32.74 18.98
CA ALA A 699 15.41 -32.77 18.79
C ALA A 699 16.03 -31.38 19.02
N ARG A 700 17.26 -31.39 19.54
CA ARG A 700 18.19 -30.25 19.54
C ARG A 700 19.11 -30.36 18.34
N LEU A 701 19.44 -29.24 17.71
CA LEU A 701 20.44 -29.19 16.64
C LEU A 701 21.88 -29.15 17.17
N ASP A 702 22.75 -29.96 16.59
CA ASP A 702 24.17 -29.99 16.93
C ASP A 702 24.84 -28.63 16.72
N GLY A 703 25.68 -28.23 17.69
CA GLY A 703 26.37 -26.94 17.69
C GLY A 703 25.52 -25.73 18.08
N ALA A 704 24.20 -25.89 18.28
CA ALA A 704 23.34 -24.80 18.73
C ALA A 704 23.47 -24.49 20.24
N ASN A 705 23.56 -23.22 20.59
CA ASN A 705 23.46 -22.78 21.98
C ASN A 705 21.97 -22.66 22.38
N LEU A 706 21.52 -23.53 23.29
CA LEU A 706 20.20 -23.41 23.92
C LEU A 706 20.21 -22.28 24.96
N GLN A 707 19.07 -21.62 25.12
CA GLN A 707 18.85 -20.66 26.21
C GLN A 707 18.75 -21.39 27.57
N ALA A 708 19.12 -20.70 28.66
CA ALA A 708 19.23 -21.27 30.01
C ALA A 708 17.90 -21.81 30.62
N LYS A 709 16.77 -21.66 29.92
CA LYS A 709 15.45 -22.22 30.27
C LYS A 709 14.70 -22.75 29.03
N SER A 710 15.39 -23.48 28.14
CA SER A 710 14.70 -24.11 27.00
C SER A 710 13.71 -25.19 27.45
N SER A 711 12.63 -25.36 26.70
CA SER A 711 11.72 -26.50 26.91
C SER A 711 12.27 -27.80 26.31
N LEU A 712 13.36 -27.70 25.56
CA LEU A 712 14.06 -28.76 24.81
C LEU A 712 15.36 -29.20 25.51
N THR A 713 15.56 -28.85 26.78
CA THR A 713 16.83 -29.10 27.50
C THR A 713 17.15 -30.61 27.61
N ASP A 714 16.13 -31.46 27.70
CA ASP A 714 16.25 -32.92 27.79
C ASP A 714 16.13 -33.64 26.43
N ALA A 715 15.95 -32.90 25.32
CA ALA A 715 15.75 -33.46 23.99
C ALA A 715 17.08 -33.96 23.37
N PRO A 716 17.07 -35.05 22.56
CA PRO A 716 18.28 -35.60 21.96
C PRO A 716 18.91 -34.64 20.96
N SER A 717 20.24 -34.48 21.03
CA SER A 717 21.03 -33.75 20.02
C SER A 717 21.12 -34.58 18.74
N ARG A 718 20.91 -33.94 17.59
CA ARG A 718 20.94 -34.56 16.27
C ARG A 718 21.47 -33.60 15.20
N SER A 719 21.95 -34.19 14.12
CA SER A 719 22.40 -33.41 12.97
C SER A 719 21.23 -32.74 12.23
N ALA A 720 21.51 -31.66 11.50
CA ALA A 720 20.50 -30.96 10.71
C ALA A 720 19.84 -31.86 9.66
N GLN A 721 20.63 -32.76 9.06
CA GLN A 721 20.18 -33.73 8.07
C GLN A 721 19.25 -34.78 8.69
N GLU A 722 19.61 -35.39 9.83
CA GLU A 722 18.75 -36.34 10.52
C GLU A 722 17.41 -35.73 10.98
N CYS A 723 17.45 -34.49 11.49
CA CYS A 723 16.24 -33.75 11.81
C CYS A 723 15.37 -33.52 10.57
N ALA A 724 15.97 -33.04 9.47
CA ALA A 724 15.25 -32.76 8.23
C ALA A 724 14.59 -34.03 7.66
N THR A 725 15.32 -35.14 7.59
CA THR A 725 14.80 -36.42 7.07
C THR A 725 13.61 -36.92 7.88
N GLN A 726 13.68 -36.90 9.22
CA GLN A 726 12.55 -37.36 10.05
C GLN A 726 11.35 -36.40 10.01
N LEU A 727 11.57 -35.10 9.77
CA LEU A 727 10.47 -34.16 9.53
C LEU A 727 9.79 -34.42 8.18
N VAL A 728 10.53 -34.77 7.12
CA VAL A 728 9.96 -35.17 5.82
C VAL A 728 9.23 -36.52 5.91
N ASP A 729 9.74 -37.49 6.67
CA ASP A 729 9.04 -38.75 6.95
C ASP A 729 7.70 -38.49 7.69
N LEU A 730 7.67 -37.50 8.60
CA LEU A 730 6.44 -37.05 9.26
C LEU A 730 5.49 -36.33 8.29
N GLU A 731 5.96 -35.53 7.33
CA GLU A 731 5.10 -34.93 6.27
C GLU A 731 4.39 -35.98 5.40
N MET A 732 4.91 -37.21 5.30
CA MET A 732 4.22 -38.30 4.61
C MET A 732 3.02 -38.87 5.39
N ALA A 733 2.99 -38.68 6.71
CA ALA A 733 1.99 -39.25 7.62
C ALA A 733 1.11 -38.21 8.32
N TYR A 734 1.54 -36.95 8.41
CA TYR A 734 0.88 -35.84 9.12
C TYR A 734 0.93 -34.54 8.30
N ASP A 735 -0.10 -33.69 8.37
CA ASP A 735 -0.04 -32.30 7.88
C ASP A 735 0.62 -31.42 8.95
N LEU A 736 1.78 -30.84 8.64
CA LEU A 736 2.57 -30.07 9.61
C LEU A 736 2.05 -28.63 9.73
N ALA A 737 1.41 -28.32 10.86
CA ALA A 737 0.96 -26.98 11.20
C ALA A 737 2.17 -26.07 11.54
N LEU A 738 2.67 -25.40 10.51
CA LEU A 738 3.84 -24.52 10.54
C LEU A 738 3.73 -23.40 11.61
N PRO A 739 4.88 -22.99 12.21
CA PRO A 739 4.93 -21.94 13.23
C PRO A 739 4.30 -20.61 12.80
N ALA A 740 3.72 -19.89 13.77
CA ALA A 740 3.06 -18.61 13.50
C ALA A 740 4.03 -17.45 13.13
N SER A 741 5.29 -17.53 13.57
CA SER A 741 6.33 -16.53 13.27
C SER A 741 6.92 -16.75 11.88
N GLU A 742 7.03 -15.67 11.09
CA GLU A 742 7.61 -15.72 9.74
C GLU A 742 9.11 -16.02 9.77
N GLU A 743 9.81 -15.67 10.85
CA GLU A 743 11.23 -15.99 11.05
C GLU A 743 11.40 -17.50 11.35
N ALA A 744 10.60 -18.05 12.28
CA ALA A 744 10.63 -19.48 12.61
C ALA A 744 10.16 -20.38 11.44
N MET A 745 9.13 -19.96 10.70
CA MET A 745 8.66 -20.69 9.51
C MET A 745 9.73 -20.74 8.41
N ARG A 746 10.49 -19.66 8.19
CA ARG A 746 11.61 -19.65 7.23
C ARG A 746 12.77 -20.52 7.70
N ALA A 747 13.10 -20.46 9.00
CA ALA A 747 14.13 -21.31 9.58
C ALA A 747 13.76 -22.80 9.43
N PHE A 748 12.51 -23.17 9.69
CA PHE A 748 11.98 -24.53 9.46
C PHE A 748 12.12 -24.97 8.01
N GLN A 749 11.65 -24.15 7.08
CA GLN A 749 11.75 -24.43 5.64
C GLN A 749 13.21 -24.54 5.17
N HIS A 750 14.12 -23.80 5.80
CA HIS A 750 15.56 -23.92 5.54
C HIS A 750 16.15 -25.22 6.12
N LEU A 751 15.66 -25.72 7.27
CA LEU A 751 16.06 -27.02 7.81
C LEU A 751 15.67 -28.17 6.86
N LEU A 752 14.45 -28.14 6.30
CA LEU A 752 13.97 -29.19 5.39
C LEU A 752 14.84 -29.37 4.13
N ILE A 753 15.58 -28.34 3.70
CA ILE A 753 16.51 -28.43 2.55
C ILE A 753 17.57 -29.54 2.76
N PHE A 754 17.96 -29.82 4.00
CA PHE A 754 18.98 -30.84 4.30
C PHE A 754 18.48 -32.29 4.09
N ALA A 755 17.17 -32.52 3.89
CA ALA A 755 16.64 -33.85 3.57
C ALA A 755 16.86 -34.25 2.08
N ASP A 756 16.99 -33.29 1.17
CA ASP A 756 17.05 -33.55 -0.28
C ASP A 756 18.38 -34.17 -0.76
N GLU A 757 19.44 -34.18 0.07
CA GLU A 757 20.77 -34.64 -0.36
C GLU A 757 20.81 -36.15 -0.69
N ASP A 758 19.93 -36.96 -0.09
CA ASP A 758 19.90 -38.42 -0.28
C ASP A 758 19.28 -38.90 -1.61
N GLN A 759 18.57 -38.03 -2.35
CA GLN A 759 17.98 -38.43 -3.65
C GLN A 759 19.03 -38.84 -4.69
N LYS A 760 20.30 -38.45 -4.52
CA LYS A 760 21.41 -38.90 -5.36
C LYS A 760 21.70 -40.40 -5.22
N ASN A 761 21.35 -41.03 -4.10
CA ASN A 761 21.64 -42.44 -3.83
C ASN A 761 20.55 -43.40 -4.34
N VAL A 762 19.31 -42.93 -4.52
CA VAL A 762 18.15 -43.79 -4.88
C VAL A 762 18.15 -44.18 -6.37
N THR A 763 18.64 -43.31 -7.26
CA THR A 763 18.65 -43.56 -8.71
C THR A 763 19.55 -44.73 -9.15
N ALA A 764 20.44 -45.22 -8.30
CA ALA A 764 21.34 -46.34 -8.58
C ALA A 764 20.68 -47.73 -8.46
N LYS A 765 19.56 -47.87 -7.72
CA LYS A 765 18.99 -49.20 -7.38
C LYS A 765 17.79 -49.65 -8.23
N VAL A 766 17.27 -48.84 -9.13
CA VAL A 766 16.08 -49.18 -9.95
C VAL A 766 16.46 -49.36 -11.43
N ARG A 767 17.04 -50.53 -11.75
CA ARG A 767 17.02 -51.10 -13.11
C ARG A 767 16.51 -52.53 -13.03
N ARG A 768 15.24 -52.73 -13.43
CA ARG A 768 14.67 -54.05 -13.71
C ARG A 768 14.70 -54.33 -15.23
N PRO A 769 14.69 -55.62 -15.64
CA PRO A 769 15.20 -56.02 -16.95
C PRO A 769 14.19 -55.80 -18.07
N VAL A 770 14.70 -55.54 -19.28
CA VAL A 770 13.94 -55.66 -20.53
C VAL A 770 14.18 -57.04 -21.11
N ILE A 771 13.10 -57.66 -21.58
CA ILE A 771 13.07 -59.02 -22.11
C ILE A 771 13.85 -59.11 -23.42
N SER A 772 14.53 -60.25 -23.61
CA SER A 772 15.33 -60.63 -24.78
C SER A 772 14.50 -60.84 -26.05
N ASP A 773 15.13 -60.63 -27.21
CA ASP A 773 14.78 -61.33 -28.46
C ASP A 773 16.09 -61.78 -29.18
N PRO A 774 16.09 -62.90 -29.94
CA PRO A 774 17.05 -63.95 -29.64
C PRO A 774 17.66 -64.64 -30.88
N PHE A 775 18.62 -63.99 -31.54
CA PHE A 775 19.46 -64.59 -32.59
C PHE A 775 20.84 -63.89 -32.61
N ALA A 776 21.98 -64.56 -32.72
CA ALA A 776 22.35 -65.97 -32.52
C ALA A 776 23.85 -65.97 -32.12
N ALA A 777 24.23 -66.70 -31.08
CA ALA A 777 24.96 -67.97 -31.16
C ALA A 777 26.41 -67.83 -31.69
N VAL A 778 27.43 -68.08 -30.85
CA VAL A 778 28.28 -69.32 -30.86
C VAL A 778 29.55 -69.08 -31.73
N GLU A 779 30.79 -69.48 -31.42
CA GLU A 779 31.44 -70.44 -30.48
C GLU A 779 32.67 -69.70 -29.82
N ARG A 780 33.15 -69.94 -28.57
CA ARG A 780 33.95 -71.07 -28.03
C ARG A 780 35.32 -71.28 -28.74
N GLN A 781 36.42 -71.66 -28.09
CA GLN A 781 36.64 -72.25 -26.75
C GLN A 781 38.11 -72.07 -26.25
N GLU A 782 38.30 -72.10 -24.92
CA GLU A 782 39.39 -72.75 -24.12
C GLU A 782 40.89 -72.55 -24.49
N GLU A 783 41.93 -72.58 -23.65
CA GLU A 783 42.29 -72.68 -22.22
C GLU A 783 43.86 -72.66 -22.24
N GLY A 784 44.65 -72.30 -21.22
CA GLY A 784 44.37 -71.73 -19.90
C GLY A 784 45.68 -71.47 -19.11
N LEU A 785 45.56 -70.75 -17.99
CA LEU A 785 46.41 -70.78 -16.77
C LEU A 785 47.93 -70.49 -16.86
N SER A 786 48.36 -69.31 -16.40
CA SER A 786 48.93 -69.09 -15.03
C SER A 786 49.81 -67.82 -14.93
N GLY A 787 49.94 -67.24 -13.72
CA GLY A 787 51.05 -66.31 -13.40
C GLY A 787 50.78 -64.81 -13.34
N ASP A 788 49.92 -64.37 -12.41
CA ASP A 788 50.06 -63.14 -11.63
C ASP A 788 50.10 -61.76 -12.33
N LEU A 789 49.00 -61.49 -13.05
CA LEU A 789 48.27 -60.22 -13.14
C LEU A 789 49.07 -58.89 -13.05
N ALA A 790 49.63 -58.51 -14.21
CA ALA A 790 49.98 -57.13 -14.56
C ALA A 790 48.92 -56.53 -15.54
N PRO A 791 49.17 -55.61 -16.50
CA PRO A 791 48.40 -54.36 -16.55
C PRO A 791 47.76 -54.00 -17.92
N ASP A 792 47.13 -52.82 -17.94
CA ASP A 792 46.91 -51.89 -19.07
C ASP A 792 46.19 -52.29 -20.39
N ALA A 793 45.24 -51.41 -20.74
CA ALA A 793 44.71 -51.10 -22.09
C ALA A 793 43.82 -52.17 -22.78
N PRO A 794 43.10 -51.83 -23.88
CA PRO A 794 42.79 -50.50 -24.41
C PRO A 794 41.26 -50.24 -24.44
N SER A 795 40.77 -49.23 -23.72
CA SER A 795 39.38 -48.77 -23.94
C SER A 795 39.29 -47.99 -25.25
N VAL A 796 39.10 -48.74 -26.35
CA VAL A 796 38.60 -48.22 -27.63
C VAL A 796 37.30 -47.50 -27.33
N ARG A 797 37.40 -46.17 -27.24
CA ARG A 797 36.28 -45.29 -26.93
C ARG A 797 35.15 -45.60 -27.91
N PRO A 798 33.92 -45.94 -27.46
CA PRO A 798 32.78 -45.98 -28.37
C PRO A 798 32.73 -44.62 -29.03
N GLN A 799 32.77 -44.61 -30.36
CA GLN A 799 33.07 -43.41 -31.13
C GLN A 799 32.23 -42.25 -30.61
N ALA A 800 32.90 -41.22 -30.10
CA ALA A 800 32.29 -39.92 -30.01
C ALA A 800 31.78 -39.63 -31.43
N ALA A 801 30.46 -39.61 -31.60
CA ALA A 801 29.85 -39.12 -32.81
C ALA A 801 30.50 -37.76 -33.03
N ARG A 802 31.26 -37.67 -34.13
CA ARG A 802 32.27 -36.62 -34.31
C ARG A 802 31.62 -35.27 -34.03
N LEU A 803 32.40 -34.34 -33.47
CA LEU A 803 32.12 -32.92 -33.69
C LEU A 803 31.66 -32.78 -35.15
N PRO A 804 30.47 -32.21 -35.45
CA PRO A 804 30.30 -31.65 -36.78
C PRO A 804 31.49 -30.70 -36.95
N GLU A 805 32.29 -30.96 -37.99
CA GLU A 805 33.56 -30.28 -38.32
C GLU A 805 33.46 -28.82 -37.92
N GLU A 806 34.40 -28.30 -37.11
CA GLU A 806 34.33 -26.98 -36.45
C GLU A 806 33.45 -26.00 -37.25
N VAL A 807 32.15 -25.95 -36.91
CA VAL A 807 31.20 -25.26 -37.79
C VAL A 807 31.42 -23.78 -37.56
N GLY A 808 32.31 -23.21 -38.38
CA GLY A 808 32.81 -21.85 -38.30
C GLY A 808 31.63 -20.90 -38.30
N THR A 809 31.24 -20.49 -37.10
CA THR A 809 29.92 -19.94 -36.81
C THR A 809 29.90 -18.46 -37.17
N SER A 810 29.99 -18.22 -38.47
CA SER A 810 30.32 -16.94 -39.07
C SER A 810 29.11 -16.02 -39.17
N VAL A 811 29.39 -14.73 -39.31
CA VAL A 811 28.38 -13.69 -39.49
C VAL A 811 27.45 -13.99 -40.68
N GLY A 812 26.14 -13.92 -40.44
CA GLY A 812 25.11 -14.29 -41.40
C GLY A 812 24.78 -15.78 -41.45
N GLN A 813 24.94 -16.50 -40.32
CA GLN A 813 24.51 -17.89 -40.15
C GLN A 813 23.29 -17.99 -39.21
N THR A 814 22.29 -18.81 -39.56
CA THR A 814 21.16 -19.11 -38.68
C THR A 814 21.47 -20.28 -37.77
N VAL A 815 21.08 -20.18 -36.51
CA VAL A 815 21.34 -21.16 -35.44
C VAL A 815 20.08 -21.42 -34.64
N LEU A 816 20.00 -22.57 -33.98
CA LEU A 816 18.94 -22.86 -33.03
C LEU A 816 19.41 -22.48 -31.61
N CYS A 817 18.79 -21.47 -31.00
CA CYS A 817 19.29 -20.83 -29.77
C CYS A 817 18.22 -20.74 -28.67
N VAL A 818 18.62 -21.00 -27.42
CA VAL A 818 17.80 -20.85 -26.21
C VAL A 818 18.00 -19.45 -25.61
N PHE A 819 17.03 -18.56 -25.88
CA PHE A 819 17.01 -17.20 -25.36
C PHE A 819 16.49 -17.15 -23.90
N PRO A 820 17.09 -16.36 -23.00
CA PRO A 820 16.63 -16.25 -21.62
C PRO A 820 15.26 -15.54 -21.54
N LEU A 821 14.27 -16.21 -20.93
CA LEU A 821 13.01 -15.59 -20.53
C LEU A 821 13.26 -14.70 -19.30
N ARG A 822 12.53 -13.58 -19.19
CA ARG A 822 12.60 -12.69 -18.01
C ARG A 822 12.14 -13.45 -16.76
N GLY A 823 13.09 -13.89 -15.93
CA GLY A 823 12.83 -14.58 -14.66
C GLY A 823 13.04 -16.10 -14.66
N ALA A 824 13.43 -16.72 -15.78
CA ALA A 824 13.70 -18.17 -15.85
C ALA A 824 15.16 -18.49 -15.51
N GLN A 825 15.40 -19.67 -14.92
CA GLN A 825 16.76 -20.20 -14.68
C GLN A 825 17.38 -20.81 -15.96
N ARG A 826 18.64 -21.25 -15.89
CA ARG A 826 19.39 -21.78 -17.05
C ARG A 826 18.69 -22.99 -17.68
N GLY A 827 18.34 -22.88 -18.96
CA GLY A 827 17.88 -24.00 -19.80
C GLY A 827 16.39 -24.03 -20.10
N ASP A 828 15.57 -23.29 -19.36
CA ASP A 828 14.10 -23.46 -19.31
C ASP A 828 13.33 -22.73 -20.43
N GLY A 829 13.91 -22.67 -21.64
CA GLY A 829 13.34 -21.99 -22.79
C GLY A 829 13.30 -22.89 -24.01
N GLN A 830 12.15 -22.96 -24.69
CA GLN A 830 12.08 -23.64 -25.99
C GLN A 830 13.07 -23.01 -26.98
N PRO A 831 13.88 -23.82 -27.68
CA PRO A 831 14.89 -23.32 -28.61
C PRO A 831 14.21 -22.68 -29.83
N ARG A 832 14.68 -21.49 -30.23
CA ARG A 832 14.11 -20.69 -31.34
C ARG A 832 15.19 -20.38 -32.39
N PRO A 833 14.81 -20.04 -33.63
CA PRO A 833 15.76 -19.49 -34.59
C PRO A 833 16.46 -18.25 -34.02
N GLY A 834 17.77 -18.20 -34.18
CA GLY A 834 18.61 -17.04 -33.93
C GLY A 834 19.50 -16.78 -35.14
N LEU A 835 19.95 -15.54 -35.31
CA LEU A 835 20.84 -15.14 -36.40
C LEU A 835 22.14 -14.61 -35.82
N VAL A 836 23.28 -15.17 -36.25
CA VAL A 836 24.61 -14.68 -35.87
C VAL A 836 24.90 -13.39 -36.63
N VAL A 837 24.93 -12.29 -35.89
CA VAL A 837 25.10 -10.91 -36.38
C VAL A 837 26.56 -10.46 -36.33
N GLY A 838 27.35 -11.01 -35.40
CA GLY A 838 28.72 -10.59 -35.14
C GLY A 838 29.45 -11.57 -34.24
N GLU A 839 30.77 -11.46 -34.19
CA GLU A 839 31.63 -12.16 -33.23
C GLU A 839 32.33 -11.12 -32.34
N LYS A 840 32.46 -11.43 -31.04
CA LYS A 840 33.16 -10.56 -30.07
C LYS A 840 34.08 -11.40 -29.21
N PHE A 841 35.28 -10.91 -28.97
CA PHE A 841 36.25 -11.52 -28.07
C PHE A 841 36.22 -10.77 -26.74
N LEU A 842 35.88 -11.46 -25.66
CA LEU A 842 35.81 -10.90 -24.31
C LEU A 842 36.64 -11.77 -23.37
N SER A 843 37.64 -11.18 -22.72
CA SER A 843 38.54 -11.85 -21.78
C SER A 843 39.12 -13.16 -22.33
N GLY A 844 39.61 -13.14 -23.58
CA GLY A 844 40.19 -14.30 -24.27
C GLY A 844 39.20 -15.33 -24.82
N ASN A 845 37.89 -15.19 -24.58
CA ASN A 845 36.88 -16.16 -25.02
C ASN A 845 36.07 -15.60 -26.22
N ARG A 846 35.71 -16.46 -27.17
CA ARG A 846 34.88 -16.10 -28.35
C ARG A 846 33.39 -16.13 -28.01
N TYR A 847 32.69 -15.04 -28.27
CA TYR A 847 31.24 -14.90 -28.12
C TYR A 847 30.57 -14.59 -29.47
N LEU A 848 29.42 -15.21 -29.71
CA LEU A 848 28.54 -14.95 -30.83
C LEU A 848 27.48 -13.91 -30.41
N ASP A 849 27.32 -12.85 -31.19
CA ASP A 849 26.26 -11.83 -31.07
C ASP A 849 25.04 -12.34 -31.85
N ILE A 850 24.03 -12.85 -31.14
CA ILE A 850 22.89 -13.57 -31.75
C ILE A 850 21.61 -12.74 -31.59
N ALA A 851 21.00 -12.36 -32.71
CA ALA A 851 19.68 -11.72 -32.76
C ALA A 851 18.54 -12.74 -32.66
N GLN A 852 17.47 -12.36 -31.96
CA GLN A 852 16.31 -13.22 -31.72
C GLN A 852 15.37 -13.30 -32.92
N GLY A 853 15.10 -14.51 -33.40
CA GLY A 853 14.08 -14.80 -34.40
C GLY A 853 12.72 -15.16 -33.80
N ALA A 854 11.66 -14.73 -34.48
CA ALA A 854 10.28 -15.12 -34.24
C ALA A 854 9.58 -15.43 -35.57
N SER A 855 8.49 -16.22 -35.53
CA SER A 855 7.64 -16.39 -36.71
C SER A 855 7.07 -15.04 -37.14
N ALA A 856 6.99 -14.78 -38.44
CA ALA A 856 6.44 -13.54 -38.96
C ALA A 856 4.89 -13.58 -38.89
N ASP A 857 4.34 -12.92 -37.88
CA ASP A 857 2.91 -12.56 -37.86
C ASP A 857 2.63 -11.48 -38.92
N ALA A 858 1.37 -11.33 -39.35
CA ALA A 858 0.96 -10.52 -40.52
C ALA A 858 1.10 -8.97 -40.40
N GLY A 859 2.00 -8.48 -39.54
CA GLY A 859 2.35 -7.07 -39.42
C GLY A 859 3.55 -6.67 -40.28
N LEU A 860 3.62 -5.39 -40.66
CA LEU A 860 4.79 -4.83 -41.34
C LEU A 860 6.05 -4.90 -40.45
N PRO A 861 7.21 -5.38 -40.95
CA PRO A 861 8.44 -5.42 -40.18
C PRO A 861 8.93 -4.01 -39.82
N ARG A 862 9.57 -3.84 -38.66
CA ARG A 862 10.11 -2.54 -38.25
C ARG A 862 11.42 -2.26 -38.97
N LYS A 863 11.86 -1.00 -38.96
CA LYS A 863 13.14 -0.56 -39.54
C LYS A 863 14.40 -1.26 -38.98
N HIS A 864 14.29 -2.00 -37.88
CA HIS A 864 15.37 -2.76 -37.23
C HIS A 864 15.11 -4.27 -37.22
N ASP A 865 14.13 -4.74 -38.00
CA ASP A 865 13.81 -6.16 -38.12
C ASP A 865 14.22 -6.68 -39.51
N LEU A 866 14.90 -7.83 -39.57
CA LEU A 866 15.19 -8.53 -40.83
C LEU A 866 14.14 -9.62 -41.06
N LEU A 867 13.29 -9.42 -42.07
CA LEU A 867 12.28 -10.39 -42.49
C LEU A 867 12.82 -11.30 -43.60
N LEU A 868 12.86 -12.60 -43.33
CA LEU A 868 13.10 -13.65 -44.32
C LEU A 868 11.77 -14.31 -44.67
N GLN A 869 11.32 -14.10 -45.91
CA GLN A 869 10.03 -14.59 -46.41
C GLN A 869 10.10 -15.17 -47.83
N THR A 870 11.18 -14.93 -48.57
CA THR A 870 11.33 -15.50 -49.92
C THR A 870 11.70 -16.98 -49.82
N VAL A 871 11.32 -17.76 -50.83
CA VAL A 871 11.62 -19.21 -50.87
C VAL A 871 13.13 -19.46 -50.85
N GLU A 872 13.91 -18.60 -51.50
CA GLU A 872 15.38 -18.67 -51.51
C GLU A 872 15.99 -18.37 -50.13
N ASP A 873 15.55 -17.28 -49.46
CA ASP A 873 15.99 -16.93 -48.09
C ASP A 873 15.69 -18.08 -47.11
N LEU A 874 14.50 -18.69 -47.21
CA LEU A 874 14.05 -19.74 -46.28
C LEU A 874 14.78 -21.07 -46.51
N ASN A 875 15.01 -21.46 -47.77
CA ASN A 875 15.73 -22.69 -48.10
C ASN A 875 17.22 -22.62 -47.69
N THR A 876 17.88 -21.51 -47.97
CA THR A 876 19.31 -21.31 -47.65
C THR A 876 19.54 -21.14 -46.14
N ALA A 877 18.65 -20.43 -45.44
CA ALA A 877 18.67 -20.32 -43.98
C ALA A 877 18.11 -21.55 -43.23
N ARG A 878 17.58 -22.55 -43.95
CA ARG A 878 16.86 -23.74 -43.44
C ARG A 878 15.76 -23.42 -42.42
N LEU A 879 14.92 -22.43 -42.72
CA LEU A 879 13.79 -22.01 -41.88
C LEU A 879 12.47 -22.54 -42.45
N LYS A 880 11.64 -23.16 -41.60
CA LYS A 880 10.36 -23.78 -42.03
C LYS A 880 9.23 -22.78 -42.29
N THR A 881 9.33 -21.57 -41.74
CA THR A 881 8.31 -20.53 -41.83
C THR A 881 8.97 -19.17 -42.03
N ALA A 882 8.23 -18.21 -42.59
CA ALA A 882 8.66 -16.81 -42.64
C ALA A 882 9.07 -16.36 -41.23
N THR A 883 10.30 -15.84 -41.11
CA THR A 883 10.94 -15.57 -39.81
C THR A 883 11.46 -14.14 -39.79
N CYS A 884 11.18 -13.44 -38.70
CA CYS A 884 11.55 -12.06 -38.47
C CYS A 884 12.60 -11.99 -37.34
N PHE A 885 13.76 -11.39 -37.59
CA PHE A 885 14.85 -11.25 -36.62
C PHE A 885 14.96 -9.80 -36.12
N ASP A 886 14.74 -9.59 -34.81
CA ASP A 886 14.82 -8.27 -34.15
C ASP A 886 16.28 -7.94 -33.83
N MET A 887 16.88 -7.00 -34.58
CA MET A 887 18.30 -6.62 -34.43
C MET A 887 18.60 -5.82 -33.15
N ARG A 888 17.57 -5.42 -32.38
CA ARG A 888 17.72 -4.81 -31.05
C ARG A 888 17.66 -5.84 -29.92
N ARG A 889 17.09 -7.03 -30.16
CA ARG A 889 17.06 -8.15 -29.20
C ARG A 889 18.20 -9.12 -29.46
N ARG A 890 19.40 -8.69 -29.07
CA ARG A 890 20.63 -9.49 -29.21
C ARG A 890 21.19 -9.96 -27.86
N ILE A 891 21.77 -11.15 -27.86
CA ILE A 891 22.48 -11.74 -26.71
C ILE A 891 23.88 -12.19 -27.11
N LEU A 892 24.85 -12.13 -26.18
CA LEU A 892 26.16 -12.74 -26.35
C LEU A 892 26.18 -14.15 -25.75
N VAL A 893 26.48 -15.16 -26.57
CA VAL A 893 26.61 -16.56 -26.14
C VAL A 893 28.05 -17.01 -26.43
N ARG A 894 28.71 -17.72 -25.51
CA ARG A 894 30.05 -18.28 -25.78
C ARG A 894 29.94 -19.27 -26.94
N ALA A 895 30.88 -19.24 -27.88
CA ALA A 895 30.85 -20.14 -29.04
C ALA A 895 30.89 -21.64 -28.66
N GLU A 896 31.43 -21.95 -27.48
CA GLU A 896 31.54 -23.29 -26.89
C GLU A 896 30.29 -23.72 -26.07
N ASP A 897 29.32 -22.83 -25.85
CA ASP A 897 28.16 -23.10 -24.97
C ASP A 897 27.03 -23.86 -25.71
N GLY A 898 27.26 -25.17 -25.90
CA GLY A 898 26.29 -26.13 -26.44
C GLY A 898 25.03 -26.34 -25.57
N SER A 899 24.96 -25.74 -24.37
CA SER A 899 23.71 -25.70 -23.61
C SER A 899 22.69 -24.76 -24.26
N ARG A 900 23.17 -23.65 -24.85
CA ARG A 900 22.34 -22.59 -25.45
C ARG A 900 22.24 -22.65 -26.96
N VAL A 901 23.34 -22.90 -27.67
CA VAL A 901 23.33 -23.12 -29.12
C VAL A 901 23.19 -24.61 -29.38
N LYS A 902 22.03 -25.04 -29.89
CA LYS A 902 21.69 -26.44 -30.13
C LYS A 902 22.13 -26.96 -31.50
N GLY A 903 22.56 -26.07 -32.39
CA GLY A 903 23.12 -26.41 -33.70
C GLY A 903 22.99 -25.26 -34.70
N ALA A 904 23.76 -25.33 -35.78
CA ALA A 904 23.59 -24.47 -36.95
C ALA A 904 22.45 -25.00 -37.84
N LEU A 905 21.68 -24.07 -38.44
CA LEU A 905 20.57 -24.39 -39.34
C LEU A 905 21.01 -24.22 -40.80
N GLY A 906 21.35 -22.99 -41.21
CA GLY A 906 21.74 -22.64 -42.58
C GLY A 906 22.48 -21.30 -42.64
N THR A 907 22.68 -20.76 -43.84
CA THR A 907 23.40 -19.50 -44.07
C THR A 907 22.56 -18.53 -44.88
N LEU A 908 22.63 -17.24 -44.55
CA LEU A 908 21.98 -16.20 -45.33
C LEU A 908 22.61 -16.06 -46.72
N PRO A 909 21.82 -15.91 -47.79
CA PRO A 909 22.32 -15.60 -49.13
C PRO A 909 22.93 -14.19 -49.16
N LYS A 910 23.73 -13.88 -50.19
CA LYS A 910 24.49 -12.62 -50.28
C LYS A 910 23.60 -11.39 -50.12
N ASP A 911 22.44 -11.38 -50.75
CA ASP A 911 21.51 -10.25 -50.73
C ASP A 911 20.80 -10.08 -49.37
N ALA A 912 20.54 -11.17 -48.65
CA ALA A 912 20.06 -11.12 -47.28
C ALA A 912 21.15 -10.64 -46.30
N ARG A 913 22.43 -10.95 -46.56
CA ARG A 913 23.56 -10.42 -45.77
C ARG A 913 23.74 -8.91 -45.97
N LEU A 914 23.51 -8.39 -47.19
CA LEU A 914 23.49 -6.95 -47.45
C LEU A 914 22.35 -6.26 -46.69
N ARG A 915 21.11 -6.76 -46.83
CA ARG A 915 19.93 -6.29 -46.07
C ARG A 915 20.16 -6.35 -44.55
N MET A 916 20.80 -7.41 -44.05
CA MET A 916 21.17 -7.54 -42.64
C MET A 916 22.05 -6.38 -42.17
N ASN A 917 23.09 -6.02 -42.94
CA ASN A 917 23.98 -4.91 -42.60
C ASN A 917 23.26 -3.55 -42.59
N GLU A 918 22.36 -3.30 -43.53
CA GLU A 918 21.53 -2.09 -43.57
C GLU A 918 20.60 -1.99 -42.34
N VAL A 919 19.92 -3.09 -42.00
CA VAL A 919 19.03 -3.16 -40.83
C VAL A 919 19.82 -3.03 -39.51
N LEU A 920 21.06 -3.51 -39.46
CA LEU A 920 21.96 -3.33 -38.31
C LEU A 920 22.37 -1.87 -38.11
N LEU A 921 22.70 -1.15 -39.20
CA LEU A 921 22.95 0.28 -39.16
C LEU A 921 21.69 1.06 -38.70
N ALA A 922 20.51 0.66 -39.17
CA ALA A 922 19.22 1.23 -38.75
C ALA A 922 18.83 0.89 -37.30
N ALA A 923 19.33 -0.20 -36.73
CA ALA A 923 19.12 -0.57 -35.33
C ALA A 923 19.86 0.36 -34.36
N GLY A 924 21.04 0.83 -34.74
CA GLY A 924 21.94 1.69 -33.95
C GLY A 924 22.84 0.92 -32.97
N ASP A 925 23.52 1.66 -32.08
CA ASP A 925 24.39 1.07 -31.04
C ASP A 925 23.58 0.28 -30.00
N VAL A 926 23.46 -1.02 -30.25
CA VAL A 926 22.86 -2.00 -29.34
C VAL A 926 23.98 -2.80 -28.69
N ALA A 927 24.17 -2.62 -27.38
CA ALA A 927 25.09 -3.43 -26.58
C ALA A 927 24.42 -4.75 -26.14
N PRO A 928 24.70 -5.90 -26.78
CA PRO A 928 24.16 -7.19 -26.35
C PRO A 928 24.76 -7.61 -25.01
N VAL A 929 23.94 -8.23 -24.16
CA VAL A 929 24.36 -8.67 -22.82
C VAL A 929 24.78 -10.15 -22.86
N PRO A 930 25.83 -10.57 -22.12
CA PRO A 930 26.18 -11.98 -21.96
C PRO A 930 25.01 -12.79 -21.38
N ALA A 931 24.61 -13.85 -22.09
CA ALA A 931 23.51 -14.73 -21.66
C ALA A 931 23.82 -15.52 -20.37
N CYS A 932 25.06 -15.47 -19.88
CA CYS A 932 25.51 -16.15 -18.67
C CYS A 932 25.46 -15.28 -17.41
N GLU A 933 25.28 -13.96 -17.52
CA GLU A 933 25.21 -13.05 -16.38
C GLU A 933 23.81 -13.01 -15.77
N VAL A 934 23.65 -13.67 -14.63
CA VAL A 934 22.50 -13.45 -13.74
C VAL A 934 22.62 -12.04 -13.17
N ARG A 935 21.71 -11.14 -13.54
CA ARG A 935 21.55 -9.84 -12.85
C ARG A 935 21.05 -10.06 -11.42
N VAL A 936 21.98 -10.38 -10.51
CA VAL A 936 21.76 -10.20 -9.07
C VAL A 936 21.45 -8.72 -8.84
N GLY A 937 20.40 -8.45 -8.07
CA GLY A 937 19.64 -7.21 -8.20
C GLY A 937 20.41 -5.92 -7.89
N ARG A 938 20.79 -5.18 -8.93
CA ARG A 938 20.78 -3.71 -8.89
C ARG A 938 19.50 -3.23 -9.57
N LYS A 939 18.66 -2.50 -8.82
CA LYS A 939 17.58 -1.70 -9.40
C LYS A 939 18.21 -0.60 -10.24
N GLU A 940 18.16 -0.76 -11.57
CA GLU A 940 18.33 0.39 -12.45
C GLU A 940 17.21 1.39 -12.14
N THR A 941 17.59 2.62 -11.80
CA THR A 941 16.65 3.71 -11.56
C THR A 941 15.97 4.06 -12.88
N VAL A 942 14.77 3.52 -13.11
CA VAL A 942 13.92 3.96 -14.21
C VAL A 942 13.49 5.40 -13.92
N VAL A 943 14.17 6.35 -14.56
CA VAL A 943 13.70 7.73 -14.64
C VAL A 943 12.53 7.72 -15.62
N GLU A 944 11.31 7.55 -15.10
CA GLU A 944 10.09 7.78 -15.86
C GLU A 944 9.99 9.27 -16.20
N ILE A 945 10.51 9.65 -17.38
CA ILE A 945 10.22 10.96 -17.96
C ILE A 945 8.74 10.97 -18.36
N HIS A 946 7.89 11.38 -17.42
CA HIS A 946 6.50 11.71 -17.67
C HIS A 946 6.44 12.82 -18.73
N ARG A 947 6.17 12.45 -19.98
CA ARG A 947 5.75 13.42 -20.99
C ARG A 947 4.35 13.92 -20.59
N PRO A 948 4.13 15.22 -20.36
CA PRO A 948 2.80 15.72 -20.08
C PRO A 948 1.87 15.39 -21.24
N LYS A 949 0.63 14.97 -20.93
CA LYS A 949 -0.40 14.72 -21.94
C LYS A 949 -0.53 15.97 -22.82
N ARG A 950 -0.41 15.79 -24.14
CA ARG A 950 -0.85 16.83 -25.08
C ARG A 950 -2.34 17.06 -24.84
N LEU A 951 -2.70 18.27 -24.43
CA LEU A 951 -4.07 18.75 -24.48
C LEU A 951 -4.55 18.60 -25.94
N ARG A 952 -5.63 17.86 -26.16
CA ARG A 952 -6.42 18.04 -27.38
C ARG A 952 -7.02 19.44 -27.28
N GLN A 953 -6.86 20.25 -28.33
CA GLN A 953 -7.62 21.48 -28.47
C GLN A 953 -9.11 21.12 -28.57
N PRO A 954 -10.03 21.94 -28.03
CA PRO A 954 -11.44 21.77 -28.32
C PRO A 954 -11.67 22.04 -29.81
N GLU A 955 -12.39 21.16 -30.48
CA GLU A 955 -12.94 21.43 -31.80
C GLU A 955 -14.02 22.52 -31.65
N VAL A 956 -13.98 23.50 -32.54
CA VAL A 956 -14.95 24.61 -32.56
C VAL A 956 -16.20 24.16 -33.30
N TYR A 957 -17.34 24.21 -32.61
CA TYR A 957 -18.69 24.33 -33.15
C TYR A 957 -19.50 25.26 -32.25
#